data_AF-A0A6P1KYR7-F1
#
_entry.id   AF-A0A6P1KYR7-F1
#
_cell.length_a   1.000
_cell.length_b   1.000
_cell.length_c   1.000
_cell.angle_alpha   90.00
_cell.angle_beta   90.00
_cell.angle_gamma   90.00
#
_symmetry.space_group_name_H-M   'P 1'
#
loop_
_entity.id
_entity.type
_entity.pdbx_description
1 polymer ?
#
loop_
_entity_poly.entity_id
_entity_poly.type
_entity_poly.pdbx_seq_one_letter_code
_entity_poly.pdbx_strand_id
1 'polypeptide(L)'
;MNRTAIKNFAIWARRYLREQVKARAAQYGITDKSIIQSQPVTGGLLVAGQTLNATEANHYEQLRNRLQDLTLTSSQPQAVDALIDEIAYTWFNRLAALRFMEVNGYIGRVLSSSDPNLVDPDLLRDASSIAEMGDLPGLDLDTLNQWRSFANHDPNPDEFLYRRLLLAQCKALAEGIPALFDPRQNYQALFLPGNLLNQDSIVRRLVKEIPEEDWQNIEVVGWLYQFYISERKDEVIGAKSKVAAADIPAATQLFTPHWIVRYMVENSLGRLWLESHPESRLREYMPYYLENQEPLPNPLLEGEGTREENSCSPPRVGEGLGERSLTPQELTVIDPACGSGHILVYAFDLLFEIYKEQGYLERDIPALILTHNLYGLDIDERAAQLASFAVLMKARAKNSRILRKSLVLNITAVRPTHSQTLPPATELNAEDWKPLIEAFNNADNLGSLITPPAFDREKLKWQLDNLEASDSLFREFVPALQGLLLQAEFLRNKYWVVVANPPYMGGGSFNDVVKKFVNNNYIAGKGDLYTCYILKNIDLCIDHGSLAMLTIPNWMFLSSFEDLRKFILETTFLESLVHNGRGVFGSDFGSCSFVIRKKVYQDGLGVFKRLFDKQGSVASNEELEQRYFNTSNFDTKPADFAKIPGSAIAYWLSEKLLNIFENAESLGNVFESKQGLSTANNDRFLRLWFEVDLNNFGFGLCSREEAKKSKKRWFPYNKGGEFRKWYGNQEFVINWNNDGEEINNFKPKAVIRNPSYYFKPSVTWSLVSSSYFGVRYSGKGFIFDSAGSSAFCQSDMIFSLTGFLCSNVTSKLIQAINPTLNFSSGNVAVLPWISEKANIIKPKINSIVENCINTYRQDWDNFETSWDFQTHPLLRHNTKHLSEAFTIWQSKSETAFRELQQLEEENNRYWIEAYGLQDELTPEVPDDQITIRRADLNKDIRSLISYAVGCIMGRYSLDKPGLIHAGQPFDPTLHQTLSASSDAIIPITDQAYFDNDIVTRFIEFLRVAYSPETLTENLNFIANALILKNGESAQERIRRYFLQEFISDHIQTYKKRPIYWLFTSGKKRAFGALLYLHRYSEDALARIRTDYVLELQVKLDGEIARAQQQLDNTTSSAAKKAATNRLKELQAQQLELRDYQAKLQTQADARINLDLDDGVAYNYTRFKGLVYEGADLKIADLEKAAQWKLEFLK
;
A
#
# COMPACT_ATOMS: atom_id res chain seq x y z
N MET A 1 3.74 -26.49 -11.39
CA MET A 1 3.04 -26.37 -10.10
C MET A 1 1.72 -25.62 -10.25
N ASN A 2 0.59 -26.27 -10.01
CA ASN A 2 -0.74 -25.67 -10.08
C ASN A 2 -1.09 -24.92 -8.78
N ARG A 3 -0.59 -23.68 -8.66
CA ARG A 3 -0.79 -22.84 -7.46
C ARG A 3 -2.27 -22.61 -7.11
N THR A 4 -3.17 -22.58 -8.09
CA THR A 4 -4.61 -22.38 -7.87
C THR A 4 -5.25 -23.57 -7.16
N ALA A 5 -4.93 -24.79 -7.57
CA ALA A 5 -5.44 -26.00 -6.91
C ALA A 5 -4.94 -26.10 -5.45
N ILE A 6 -3.64 -25.86 -5.24
CA ILE A 6 -3.02 -25.86 -3.91
C ILE A 6 -3.67 -24.82 -3.00
N LYS A 7 -3.91 -23.60 -3.51
CA LYS A 7 -4.58 -22.52 -2.76
C LYS A 7 -5.98 -22.91 -2.32
N ASN A 8 -6.79 -23.40 -3.27
CA ASN A 8 -8.17 -23.76 -3.00
C ASN A 8 -8.27 -24.89 -1.97
N PHE A 9 -7.39 -25.90 -2.09
CA PHE A 9 -7.32 -26.99 -1.13
C PHE A 9 -6.90 -26.51 0.26
N ALA A 10 -5.82 -25.71 0.37
CA ALA A 10 -5.30 -25.27 1.68
C ALA A 10 -6.30 -24.41 2.47
N ILE A 11 -6.98 -23.48 1.80
CA ILE A 11 -8.02 -22.65 2.42
C ILE A 11 -9.19 -23.52 2.92
N TRP A 12 -9.65 -24.46 2.09
CA TRP A 12 -10.69 -25.40 2.51
C TRP A 12 -10.24 -26.27 3.68
N ALA A 13 -9.03 -26.84 3.60
CA ALA A 13 -8.47 -27.75 4.60
C ALA A 13 -8.35 -27.07 5.97
N ARG A 14 -7.97 -25.79 6.03
CA ARG A 14 -7.95 -25.00 7.27
C ARG A 14 -9.32 -24.97 7.94
N ARG A 15 -10.35 -24.55 7.20
CA ARG A 15 -11.72 -24.45 7.72
C ARG A 15 -12.22 -25.81 8.18
N TYR A 16 -12.03 -26.83 7.35
CA TYR A 16 -12.44 -28.20 7.64
C TYR A 16 -11.76 -28.75 8.91
N LEU A 17 -10.43 -28.66 9.02
CA LEU A 17 -9.70 -29.17 10.17
C LEU A 17 -10.03 -28.43 11.46
N ARG A 18 -10.15 -27.10 11.44
CA ARG A 18 -10.55 -26.33 12.62
C ARG A 18 -11.93 -26.76 13.13
N GLU A 19 -12.90 -26.95 12.23
CA GLU A 19 -14.23 -27.46 12.60
C GLU A 19 -14.15 -28.87 13.21
N GLN A 20 -13.38 -29.78 12.61
CA GLN A 20 -13.20 -31.14 13.15
C GLN A 20 -12.54 -31.15 14.53
N VAL A 21 -11.50 -30.34 14.71
CA VAL A 21 -10.81 -30.20 16.00
C VAL A 21 -11.73 -29.57 17.04
N LYS A 22 -12.49 -28.54 16.67
CA LYS A 22 -13.47 -27.89 17.55
C LYS A 22 -14.57 -28.86 18.00
N ALA A 23 -15.12 -29.65 17.08
CA ALA A 23 -16.11 -30.67 17.39
C ALA A 23 -15.55 -31.72 18.37
N ARG A 24 -14.29 -32.12 18.17
CA ARG A 24 -13.60 -33.09 19.02
C ARG A 24 -13.23 -32.52 20.40
N ALA A 25 -12.83 -31.25 20.46
CA ALA A 25 -12.60 -30.55 21.73
C ALA A 25 -13.88 -30.50 22.58
N ALA A 26 -15.03 -30.24 21.96
CA ALA A 26 -16.32 -30.24 22.62
C ALA A 26 -16.68 -31.63 23.20
N GLN A 27 -16.30 -32.72 22.52
CA GLN A 27 -16.48 -34.09 23.03
C GLN A 27 -15.67 -34.37 24.30
N TYR A 28 -14.52 -33.71 24.46
CA TYR A 28 -13.72 -33.75 25.69
C TYR A 28 -14.12 -32.67 26.70
N GLY A 29 -15.24 -31.98 26.50
CA GLY A 29 -15.73 -30.96 27.42
C GLY A 29 -14.93 -29.66 27.43
N ILE A 30 -14.17 -29.38 26.36
CA ILE A 30 -13.41 -28.13 26.16
C ILE A 30 -14.19 -27.26 25.18
N THR A 31 -14.70 -26.12 25.66
CA THR A 31 -15.43 -25.13 24.86
C THR A 31 -15.02 -23.71 25.23
N ASP A 32 -15.35 -22.75 24.37
CA ASP A 32 -15.10 -21.32 24.59
C ASP A 32 -15.70 -20.80 25.91
N LYS A 33 -16.71 -21.49 26.47
CA LYS A 33 -17.43 -21.10 27.69
C LYS A 33 -17.06 -21.91 28.94
N SER A 34 -16.69 -23.17 28.79
CA SER A 34 -16.44 -24.07 29.92
C SER A 34 -15.45 -25.17 29.58
N ILE A 35 -14.66 -25.55 30.60
CA ILE A 35 -13.72 -26.69 30.57
C ILE A 35 -14.17 -27.65 31.68
N ILE A 36 -14.62 -28.86 31.31
CA ILE A 36 -15.08 -29.88 32.26
C ILE A 36 -13.87 -30.54 32.95
N GLN A 37 -13.95 -30.75 34.27
CA GLN A 37 -12.91 -31.48 35.00
C GLN A 37 -12.97 -32.99 34.74
N SER A 38 -11.80 -33.60 34.54
CA SER A 38 -11.61 -35.05 34.45
C SER A 38 -11.79 -35.72 35.81
N GLN A 39 -12.24 -36.99 35.81
CA GLN A 39 -12.36 -37.82 37.01
C GLN A 39 -11.53 -39.10 36.85
N PRO A 40 -10.68 -39.46 37.82
CA PRO A 40 -9.92 -40.71 37.75
C PRO A 40 -10.86 -41.92 37.89
N VAL A 41 -10.66 -42.92 37.03
CA VAL A 41 -11.38 -44.21 37.05
C VAL A 41 -10.37 -45.35 36.99
N THR A 42 -10.76 -46.55 37.43
CA THR A 42 -9.86 -47.72 37.43
C THR A 42 -9.34 -47.99 36.00
N GLY A 43 -8.04 -47.78 35.77
CA GLY A 43 -7.38 -48.00 34.48
C GLY A 43 -7.40 -46.82 33.49
N GLY A 44 -7.86 -45.62 33.88
CA GLY A 44 -7.97 -44.49 32.95
C GLY A 44 -8.52 -43.17 33.53
N LEU A 45 -9.01 -42.30 32.65
CA LEU A 45 -9.67 -41.02 32.99
C LEU A 45 -11.08 -40.97 32.38
N LEU A 46 -12.07 -40.50 33.15
CA LEU A 46 -13.40 -40.16 32.66
C LEU A 46 -13.47 -38.65 32.36
N VAL A 47 -13.73 -38.29 31.10
CA VAL A 47 -13.79 -36.90 30.64
C VAL A 47 -15.08 -36.69 29.86
N ALA A 48 -15.96 -35.80 30.33
CA ALA A 48 -17.22 -35.46 29.65
C ALA A 48 -18.07 -36.68 29.21
N GLY A 49 -18.02 -37.79 29.96
CA GLY A 49 -18.72 -39.04 29.65
C GLY A 49 -17.95 -40.04 28.78
N GLN A 50 -16.72 -39.74 28.36
CA GLN A 50 -15.81 -40.65 27.66
C GLN A 50 -14.76 -41.25 28.59
N THR A 51 -14.57 -42.57 28.52
CA THR A 51 -13.50 -43.27 29.24
C THR A 51 -12.24 -43.35 28.38
N LEU A 52 -11.17 -42.70 28.81
CA LEU A 52 -9.85 -42.71 28.20
C LEU A 52 -8.99 -43.81 28.81
N ASN A 53 -8.29 -44.60 27.99
CA ASN A 53 -7.30 -45.55 28.50
C ASN A 53 -6.06 -44.83 29.09
N ALA A 54 -5.15 -45.55 29.74
CA ALA A 54 -3.96 -44.96 30.37
C ALA A 54 -3.11 -44.06 29.45
N THR A 55 -2.99 -44.42 28.16
CA THR A 55 -2.23 -43.64 27.17
C THR A 55 -2.98 -42.37 26.78
N GLU A 56 -4.27 -42.49 26.45
CA GLU A 56 -5.13 -41.35 26.10
C GLU A 56 -5.33 -40.40 27.29
N ALA A 57 -5.33 -40.94 28.51
CA ALA A 57 -5.37 -40.18 29.74
C ALA A 57 -4.14 -39.28 29.90
N ASN A 58 -2.94 -39.81 29.65
CA ASN A 58 -1.71 -39.01 29.64
C ASN A 58 -1.77 -37.91 28.57
N HIS A 59 -2.21 -38.25 27.35
CA HIS A 59 -2.40 -37.26 26.28
C HIS A 59 -3.38 -36.16 26.67
N TYR A 60 -4.44 -36.48 27.40
CA TYR A 60 -5.42 -35.49 27.87
C TYR A 60 -4.85 -34.57 28.95
N GLU A 61 -4.01 -35.07 29.86
CA GLU A 61 -3.34 -34.22 30.84
C GLU A 61 -2.32 -33.27 30.17
N GLN A 62 -1.60 -33.73 29.13
CA GLN A 62 -0.75 -32.85 28.32
C GLN A 62 -1.56 -31.74 27.63
N LEU A 63 -2.74 -32.07 27.09
CA LEU A 63 -3.66 -31.09 26.50
C LEU A 63 -4.07 -30.01 27.52
N ARG A 64 -4.38 -30.44 28.76
CA ARG A 64 -4.78 -29.55 29.86
C ARG A 64 -3.66 -28.60 30.26
N ASN A 65 -2.44 -29.10 30.37
CA ASN A 65 -1.26 -28.28 30.66
C ASN A 65 -1.06 -27.23 29.57
N ARG A 66 -1.12 -27.63 28.28
CA ARG A 66 -0.99 -26.68 27.16
C ARG A 66 -2.08 -25.62 27.15
N LEU A 67 -3.32 -26.00 27.43
CA LEU A 67 -4.44 -25.05 27.52
C LEU A 67 -4.26 -24.07 28.69
N GLN A 68 -3.74 -24.56 29.82
CA GLN A 68 -3.43 -23.73 30.98
C GLN A 68 -2.34 -22.70 30.64
N ASP A 69 -1.29 -23.09 29.93
CA ASP A 69 -0.25 -22.17 29.45
C ASP A 69 -0.83 -21.06 28.57
N LEU A 70 -1.70 -21.41 27.62
CA LEU A 70 -2.33 -20.43 26.74
C LEU A 70 -3.25 -19.44 27.51
N THR A 71 -3.88 -19.90 28.59
CA THR A 71 -4.68 -19.02 29.45
C THR A 71 -3.87 -18.08 30.34
N LEU A 72 -2.55 -18.26 30.48
CA LEU A 72 -1.69 -17.32 31.21
C LEU A 72 -1.54 -15.97 30.48
N THR A 73 -1.62 -15.99 29.16
CA THR A 73 -1.37 -14.81 28.30
C THR A 73 -2.62 -14.32 27.57
N SER A 74 -3.75 -15.05 27.64
CA SER A 74 -4.96 -14.74 26.90
C SER A 74 -6.25 -15.15 27.62
N SER A 75 -7.39 -14.59 27.20
CA SER A 75 -8.69 -15.00 27.74
C SER A 75 -9.03 -16.45 27.33
N GLN A 76 -9.83 -17.16 28.13
CA GLN A 76 -10.20 -18.56 27.83
C GLN A 76 -10.72 -18.77 26.39
N PRO A 77 -11.61 -17.93 25.83
CA PRO A 77 -12.04 -18.10 24.43
C PRO A 77 -10.88 -17.99 23.43
N GLN A 78 -9.92 -17.08 23.67
CA GLN A 78 -8.74 -16.92 22.83
C GLN A 78 -7.77 -18.09 22.98
N ALA A 79 -7.59 -18.61 24.19
CA ALA A 79 -6.74 -19.77 24.47
C ALA A 79 -7.29 -21.04 23.79
N VAL A 80 -8.61 -21.26 23.84
CA VAL A 80 -9.27 -22.38 23.15
C VAL A 80 -9.15 -22.24 21.64
N ASP A 81 -9.35 -21.05 21.07
CA ASP A 81 -9.21 -20.81 19.63
C ASP A 81 -7.77 -21.04 19.15
N ALA A 82 -6.77 -20.57 19.91
CA ALA A 82 -5.36 -20.80 19.64
C ALA A 82 -4.99 -22.29 19.67
N LEU A 83 -5.50 -23.04 20.66
CA LEU A 83 -5.31 -24.47 20.76
C LEU A 83 -5.93 -25.23 19.58
N ILE A 84 -7.14 -24.85 19.17
CA ILE A 84 -7.81 -25.43 17.99
C ILE A 84 -6.98 -25.18 16.73
N ASP A 85 -6.49 -23.95 16.54
CA ASP A 85 -5.66 -23.60 15.39
C ASP A 85 -4.35 -24.40 15.39
N GLU A 86 -3.67 -24.50 16.53
CA GLU A 86 -2.41 -25.25 16.70
C GLU A 86 -2.57 -26.74 16.32
N ILE A 87 -3.61 -27.40 16.82
CA ILE A 87 -3.88 -28.82 16.55
C ILE A 87 -4.28 -29.03 15.09
N ALA A 88 -5.17 -28.19 14.55
CA ALA A 88 -5.58 -28.26 13.15
C ALA A 88 -4.38 -28.09 12.22
N TYR A 89 -3.48 -27.19 12.56
CA TYR A 89 -2.24 -26.96 11.83
C TYR A 89 -1.33 -28.18 11.82
N THR A 90 -1.13 -28.77 12.99
CA THR A 90 -0.25 -29.92 13.17
C THR A 90 -0.68 -31.07 12.27
N TRP A 91 -1.98 -31.36 12.21
CA TRP A 91 -2.51 -32.39 11.33
C TRP A 91 -2.41 -32.03 9.85
N PHE A 92 -2.64 -30.77 9.48
CA PHE A 92 -2.43 -30.31 8.11
C PHE A 92 -0.98 -30.57 7.64
N ASN A 93 0.01 -30.14 8.44
CA ASN A 93 1.43 -30.33 8.13
C ASN A 93 1.81 -31.81 8.06
N ARG A 94 1.36 -32.63 9.02
CA ARG A 94 1.65 -34.08 9.03
C ARG A 94 1.09 -34.78 7.80
N LEU A 95 -0.14 -34.47 7.40
CA LEU A 95 -0.76 -35.04 6.20
C LEU A 95 -0.04 -34.59 4.91
N ALA A 96 0.31 -33.31 4.82
CA ALA A 96 1.09 -32.80 3.69
C ALA A 96 2.48 -33.46 3.60
N ALA A 97 3.17 -33.62 4.73
CA ALA A 97 4.46 -34.31 4.79
C ALA A 97 4.36 -35.79 4.40
N LEU A 98 3.36 -36.52 4.91
CA LEU A 98 3.10 -37.91 4.52
C LEU A 98 2.83 -38.02 3.02
N ARG A 99 2.02 -37.12 2.46
CA ARG A 99 1.73 -37.08 1.02
C ARG A 99 2.99 -36.82 0.19
N PHE A 100 3.84 -35.88 0.61
CA PHE A 100 5.11 -35.64 -0.05
C PHE A 100 6.01 -36.88 -0.02
N MET A 101 6.16 -37.50 1.15
CA MET A 101 7.03 -38.66 1.34
C MET A 101 6.58 -39.90 0.55
N GLU A 102 5.28 -40.19 0.49
CA GLU A 102 4.77 -41.35 -0.25
C GLU A 102 4.91 -41.17 -1.77
N VAL A 103 4.68 -39.96 -2.30
CA VAL A 103 4.78 -39.68 -3.75
C VAL A 103 6.23 -39.73 -4.21
N ASN A 104 7.17 -39.36 -3.34
CA ASN A 104 8.62 -39.45 -3.60
C ASN A 104 9.21 -40.82 -3.23
N GLY A 105 8.39 -41.79 -2.81
CA GLY A 105 8.83 -43.16 -2.50
C GLY A 105 9.74 -43.28 -1.26
N TYR A 106 9.63 -42.35 -0.32
CA TYR A 106 10.39 -42.38 0.94
C TYR A 106 9.74 -43.28 2.00
N ILE A 107 8.43 -43.46 1.89
CA ILE A 107 7.60 -44.39 2.67
C ILE A 107 6.63 -45.10 1.70
N GLY A 108 5.94 -46.15 2.19
CA GLY A 108 4.85 -46.80 1.45
C GLY A 108 3.68 -45.85 1.18
N ARG A 109 2.69 -46.29 0.41
CA ARG A 109 1.49 -45.50 0.11
C ARG A 109 0.57 -45.48 1.35
N VAL A 110 0.73 -44.43 2.15
CA VAL A 110 0.09 -44.25 3.47
C VAL A 110 -1.30 -43.63 3.35
N LEU A 111 -1.45 -42.65 2.45
CA LEU A 111 -2.66 -41.87 2.20
C LEU A 111 -3.35 -42.27 0.89
N SER A 112 -2.61 -42.92 -0.01
CA SER A 112 -3.08 -43.33 -1.34
C SER A 112 -2.83 -44.82 -1.60
N SER A 113 -3.24 -45.30 -2.79
CA SER A 113 -3.03 -46.67 -3.25
C SER A 113 -1.98 -46.68 -4.36
N SER A 114 -1.13 -47.71 -4.41
CA SER A 114 -0.23 -47.96 -5.55
C SER A 114 -0.98 -48.45 -6.80
N ASP A 115 -2.17 -49.03 -6.63
CA ASP A 115 -3.10 -49.36 -7.72
C ASP A 115 -4.01 -48.15 -8.01
N PRO A 116 -3.95 -47.53 -9.20
CA PRO A 116 -4.77 -46.37 -9.57
C PRO A 116 -6.28 -46.64 -9.56
N ASN A 117 -6.72 -47.89 -9.64
CA ASN A 117 -8.13 -48.26 -9.64
C ASN A 117 -8.70 -48.43 -8.23
N LEU A 118 -7.83 -48.49 -7.23
CA LEU A 118 -8.22 -48.71 -5.85
C LEU A 118 -8.14 -47.41 -5.07
N VAL A 119 -9.17 -47.20 -4.26
CA VAL A 119 -9.32 -45.98 -3.49
C VAL A 119 -8.61 -46.21 -2.15
N ASP A 120 -8.82 -47.32 -1.45
CA ASP A 120 -8.29 -47.55 -0.11
C ASP A 120 -6.75 -47.53 -0.02
N PRO A 121 -6.16 -46.86 0.99
CA PRO A 121 -4.70 -46.74 1.10
C PRO A 121 -4.02 -48.10 1.28
N ASP A 122 -2.81 -48.25 0.73
CA ASP A 122 -2.06 -49.50 0.86
C ASP A 122 -1.72 -49.79 2.32
N LEU A 123 -1.50 -48.76 3.15
CA LEU A 123 -1.34 -48.92 4.60
C LEU A 123 -2.46 -49.74 5.27
N LEU A 124 -3.71 -49.59 4.81
CA LEU A 124 -4.84 -50.38 5.33
C LEU A 124 -4.89 -51.78 4.71
N ARG A 125 -4.67 -51.87 3.39
CA ARG A 125 -4.77 -53.12 2.63
C ARG A 125 -3.67 -54.12 2.98
N ASP A 126 -2.46 -53.61 3.16
CA ASP A 126 -1.25 -54.40 3.41
C ASP A 126 -0.92 -54.50 4.91
N ALA A 127 -1.84 -54.11 5.79
CA ALA A 127 -1.63 -54.06 7.24
C ALA A 127 -1.09 -55.39 7.82
N SER A 128 -1.55 -56.54 7.30
CA SER A 128 -1.02 -57.86 7.72
C SER A 128 0.45 -58.03 7.34
N SER A 129 0.85 -57.64 6.12
CA SER A 129 2.23 -57.74 5.64
C SER A 129 3.16 -56.80 6.40
N ILE A 130 2.70 -55.58 6.67
CA ILE A 130 3.43 -54.57 7.45
C ILE A 130 3.67 -55.09 8.89
N ALA A 131 2.67 -55.73 9.50
CA ALA A 131 2.78 -56.34 10.83
C ALA A 131 3.70 -57.58 10.85
N GLU A 132 3.73 -58.37 9.78
CA GLU A 132 4.65 -59.51 9.64
C GLU A 132 6.11 -59.08 9.48
N MET A 133 6.36 -58.03 8.69
CA MET A 133 7.70 -57.49 8.48
C MET A 133 8.21 -56.67 9.68
N GLY A 134 7.30 -56.23 10.56
CA GLY A 134 7.64 -55.38 11.70
C GLY A 134 8.06 -53.96 11.29
N ASP A 135 7.57 -53.47 10.14
CA ASP A 135 7.96 -52.18 9.57
C ASP A 135 7.48 -50.99 10.40
N LEU A 136 6.45 -51.18 11.24
CA LEU A 136 5.92 -50.16 12.15
C LEU A 136 6.22 -50.52 13.61
N PRO A 137 6.88 -49.62 14.38
CA PRO A 137 7.21 -49.88 15.79
C PRO A 137 5.97 -50.13 16.65
N GLY A 138 5.93 -51.29 17.30
CA GLY A 138 4.82 -51.70 18.16
C GLY A 138 3.60 -52.24 17.41
N LEU A 139 3.74 -52.58 16.13
CA LEU A 139 2.74 -53.33 15.36
C LEU A 139 3.30 -54.71 14.99
N ASP A 140 2.77 -55.73 15.65
CA ASP A 140 2.95 -57.15 15.28
C ASP A 140 1.57 -57.77 14.95
N LEU A 141 1.57 -59.04 14.53
CA LEU A 141 0.34 -59.76 14.19
C LEU A 141 -0.65 -59.82 15.37
N ASP A 142 -0.17 -59.98 16.60
CA ASP A 142 -1.01 -60.06 17.79
C ASP A 142 -1.69 -58.71 18.09
N THR A 143 -0.92 -57.63 18.01
CA THR A 143 -1.42 -56.25 18.18
C THR A 143 -2.41 -55.89 17.07
N LEU A 144 -2.11 -56.25 15.81
CA LEU A 144 -3.02 -56.03 14.69
C LEU A 144 -4.34 -56.79 14.88
N ASN A 145 -4.29 -58.05 15.32
CA ASN A 145 -5.47 -58.85 15.62
C ASN A 145 -6.27 -58.28 16.79
N GLN A 146 -5.60 -57.75 17.81
CA GLN A 146 -6.24 -57.03 18.91
C GLN A 146 -6.97 -55.77 18.40
N TRP A 147 -6.33 -54.97 17.54
CA TRP A 147 -6.96 -53.79 16.95
C TRP A 147 -8.16 -54.15 16.07
N ARG A 148 -8.09 -55.24 15.29
CA ARG A 148 -9.24 -55.77 14.52
C ARG A 148 -10.38 -56.21 15.43
N SER A 149 -10.07 -56.86 16.56
CA SER A 149 -11.08 -57.24 17.55
C SER A 149 -11.82 -56.02 18.12
N PHE A 150 -11.09 -54.93 18.43
CA PHE A 150 -11.70 -53.67 18.85
C PHE A 150 -12.49 -53.01 17.71
N ALA A 151 -11.96 -53.02 16.49
CA ALA A 151 -12.61 -52.45 15.30
C ALA A 151 -13.98 -53.08 15.03
N ASN A 152 -14.17 -54.37 15.30
CA ASN A 152 -15.46 -55.06 15.14
C ASN A 152 -16.59 -54.50 16.02
N HIS A 153 -16.27 -53.73 17.06
CA HIS A 153 -17.23 -53.08 17.94
C HIS A 153 -17.44 -51.59 17.57
N ASP A 154 -16.74 -51.09 16.55
CA ASP A 154 -16.86 -49.73 16.03
C ASP A 154 -17.88 -49.69 14.86
N PRO A 155 -18.71 -48.64 14.73
CA PRO A 155 -19.61 -48.47 13.59
C PRO A 155 -18.91 -48.45 12.22
N ASN A 156 -17.62 -48.11 12.17
CA ASN A 156 -16.81 -48.12 10.96
C ASN A 156 -15.44 -48.80 11.21
N PRO A 157 -15.37 -50.14 11.12
CA PRO A 157 -14.18 -50.92 11.48
C PRO A 157 -12.92 -50.53 10.69
N ASP A 158 -13.04 -50.30 9.38
CA ASP A 158 -11.91 -49.96 8.51
C ASP A 158 -11.35 -48.57 8.84
N GLU A 159 -12.23 -47.61 9.13
CA GLU A 159 -11.84 -46.27 9.56
C GLU A 159 -11.12 -46.30 10.92
N PHE A 160 -11.63 -47.10 11.88
CA PHE A 160 -10.99 -47.28 13.17
C PHE A 160 -9.58 -47.85 13.01
N LEU A 161 -9.44 -48.90 12.20
CA LEU A 161 -8.17 -49.57 11.97
C LEU A 161 -7.17 -48.63 11.25
N TYR A 162 -7.61 -47.95 10.20
CA TYR A 162 -6.78 -47.00 9.44
C TYR A 162 -6.24 -45.88 10.31
N ARG A 163 -7.06 -45.32 11.21
CA ARG A 163 -6.62 -44.26 12.15
C ARG A 163 -5.54 -44.74 13.11
N ARG A 164 -5.62 -45.98 13.61
CA ARG A 164 -4.59 -46.58 14.48
C ARG A 164 -3.29 -46.82 13.70
N LEU A 165 -3.38 -47.33 12.47
CA LEU A 165 -2.22 -47.54 11.58
C LEU A 165 -1.53 -46.21 11.23
N LEU A 166 -2.30 -45.16 10.93
CA LEU A 166 -1.76 -43.84 10.61
C LEU A 166 -0.99 -43.23 11.80
N LEU A 167 -1.49 -43.41 13.03
CA LEU A 167 -0.77 -43.00 14.24
C LEU A 167 0.52 -43.81 14.45
N ALA A 168 0.49 -45.12 14.19
CA ALA A 168 1.69 -45.97 14.24
C ALA A 168 2.74 -45.53 13.20
N GLN A 169 2.31 -45.16 12.00
CA GLN A 169 3.17 -44.58 10.96
C GLN A 169 3.79 -43.26 11.39
N CYS A 170 3.01 -42.35 12.00
CA CYS A 170 3.53 -41.10 12.55
C CYS A 170 4.58 -41.38 13.63
N LYS A 171 4.33 -42.33 14.52
CA LYS A 171 5.27 -42.74 15.57
C LYS A 171 6.56 -43.31 14.99
N ALA A 172 6.50 -44.07 13.91
CA ALA A 172 7.68 -44.59 13.21
C ALA A 172 8.56 -43.46 12.66
N LEU A 173 7.94 -42.41 12.11
CA LEU A 173 8.65 -41.25 11.55
C LEU A 173 9.21 -40.31 12.61
N ALA A 174 8.74 -40.40 13.86
CA ALA A 174 9.13 -39.53 14.95
C ALA A 174 10.63 -39.63 15.31
N GLU A 175 11.25 -40.79 15.10
CA GLU A 175 12.68 -40.99 15.37
C GLU A 175 13.56 -40.25 14.34
N GLY A 176 13.18 -40.29 13.06
CA GLY A 176 13.92 -39.66 11.96
C GLY A 176 13.52 -38.21 11.68
N ILE A 177 12.30 -37.81 12.00
CA ILE A 177 11.73 -36.46 11.75
C ILE A 177 11.03 -35.95 13.02
N PRO A 178 11.77 -35.75 14.13
CA PRO A 178 11.19 -35.38 15.41
C PRO A 178 10.46 -34.04 15.34
N ALA A 179 10.94 -33.05 14.57
CA ALA A 179 10.32 -31.72 14.51
C ALA A 179 8.82 -31.75 14.15
N LEU A 180 8.37 -32.69 13.31
CA LEU A 180 6.98 -32.76 12.85
C LEU A 180 6.16 -33.86 13.54
N PHE A 181 6.81 -34.95 13.95
CA PHE A 181 6.17 -36.13 14.49
C PHE A 181 6.53 -36.44 15.96
N ASP A 182 7.17 -35.50 16.68
CA ASP A 182 7.71 -35.68 18.06
C ASP A 182 6.75 -36.49 18.97
N PRO A 183 7.19 -37.61 19.57
CA PRO A 183 6.35 -38.43 20.43
C PRO A 183 6.22 -37.88 21.85
N ARG A 184 6.79 -36.70 22.17
CA ARG A 184 6.68 -36.03 23.48
C ARG A 184 5.51 -35.05 23.58
N GLN A 185 4.96 -34.60 22.45
CA GLN A 185 3.70 -33.84 22.38
C GLN A 185 2.66 -34.73 21.70
N ASN A 186 1.91 -35.51 22.49
CA ASN A 186 0.98 -36.51 21.95
C ASN A 186 -0.49 -36.11 22.07
N TYR A 187 -0.82 -35.00 22.72
CA TYR A 187 -2.22 -34.59 22.84
C TYR A 187 -2.91 -34.37 21.50
N GLN A 188 -2.18 -33.97 20.46
CA GLN A 188 -2.72 -33.81 19.11
C GLN A 188 -3.24 -35.15 18.54
N ALA A 189 -2.74 -36.30 19.00
CA ALA A 189 -3.22 -37.62 18.59
C ALA A 189 -4.69 -37.84 18.94
N LEU A 190 -5.18 -37.25 20.05
CA LEU A 190 -6.58 -37.30 20.45
C LEU A 190 -7.51 -36.65 19.42
N PHE A 191 -6.99 -35.77 18.57
CA PHE A 191 -7.72 -34.95 17.61
C PHE A 191 -7.55 -35.37 16.16
N LEU A 192 -6.96 -36.55 15.88
CA LEU A 192 -6.91 -37.09 14.52
C LEU A 192 -8.34 -37.07 13.94
N PRO A 193 -8.57 -36.41 12.79
CA PRO A 193 -9.92 -36.31 12.22
C PRO A 193 -10.53 -37.69 12.00
N GLY A 194 -11.86 -37.77 12.13
CA GLY A 194 -12.61 -38.98 11.76
C GLY A 194 -12.99 -38.97 10.27
N ASN A 195 -13.49 -40.10 9.79
CA ASN A 195 -13.96 -40.29 8.42
C ASN A 195 -12.89 -40.00 7.34
N LEU A 196 -11.64 -40.37 7.60
CA LEU A 196 -10.50 -40.18 6.70
C LEU A 196 -10.62 -40.99 5.40
N LEU A 197 -11.37 -42.09 5.38
CA LEU A 197 -11.56 -42.91 4.18
C LEU A 197 -12.66 -42.38 3.22
N ASN A 198 -13.57 -41.53 3.71
CA ASN A 198 -14.71 -41.01 2.94
C ASN A 198 -14.30 -40.10 1.76
N GLN A 199 -15.12 -40.02 0.70
CA GLN A 199 -14.81 -39.23 -0.51
C GLN A 199 -14.55 -37.74 -0.25
N ASP A 200 -15.25 -37.14 0.72
CA ASP A 200 -15.09 -35.73 1.09
C ASP A 200 -14.03 -35.51 2.19
N SER A 201 -13.28 -36.55 2.58
CA SER A 201 -12.26 -36.44 3.61
C SER A 201 -11.08 -35.57 3.16
N ILE A 202 -10.36 -35.03 4.14
CA ILE A 202 -9.12 -34.30 3.85
C ILE A 202 -8.10 -35.14 3.10
N VAL A 203 -7.98 -36.44 3.44
CA VAL A 203 -7.04 -37.36 2.77
C VAL A 203 -7.42 -37.54 1.30
N ARG A 204 -8.69 -37.81 1.00
CA ARG A 204 -9.16 -37.99 -0.37
C ARG A 204 -9.00 -36.74 -1.22
N ARG A 205 -9.35 -35.59 -0.67
CA ARG A 205 -9.19 -34.32 -1.37
C ARG A 205 -7.72 -33.96 -1.57
N LEU A 206 -6.84 -34.21 -0.61
CA LEU A 206 -5.39 -33.98 -0.75
C LEU A 206 -4.79 -34.81 -1.89
N VAL A 207 -5.16 -36.09 -1.98
CA VAL A 207 -4.67 -37.01 -3.02
C VAL A 207 -5.24 -36.67 -4.40
N LYS A 208 -6.52 -36.27 -4.48
CA LYS A 208 -7.23 -36.06 -5.75
C LYS A 208 -7.06 -34.66 -6.34
N GLU A 209 -7.03 -33.62 -5.51
CA GLU A 209 -7.07 -32.22 -5.97
C GLU A 209 -5.69 -31.66 -6.33
N ILE A 210 -4.62 -32.21 -5.73
CA ILE A 210 -3.24 -31.79 -6.01
C ILE A 210 -2.52 -32.91 -6.78
N PRO A 211 -2.18 -32.69 -8.07
CA PRO A 211 -1.50 -33.68 -8.90
C PRO A 211 -0.17 -34.17 -8.32
N GLU A 212 0.18 -35.45 -8.53
CA GLU A 212 1.45 -36.04 -8.02
C GLU A 212 2.71 -35.32 -8.55
N GLU A 213 2.65 -34.74 -9.75
CA GLU A 213 3.74 -33.93 -10.33
C GLU A 213 4.10 -32.70 -9.47
N ASP A 214 3.12 -32.09 -8.80
CA ASP A 214 3.36 -30.93 -7.95
C ASP A 214 4.09 -31.32 -6.66
N TRP A 215 3.94 -32.57 -6.21
CA TRP A 215 4.61 -33.12 -5.03
C TRP A 215 6.07 -33.53 -5.26
N GLN A 216 6.56 -33.50 -6.49
CA GLN A 216 7.98 -33.76 -6.81
C GLN A 216 8.90 -32.63 -6.33
N ASN A 217 8.37 -31.42 -6.13
CA ASN A 217 9.12 -30.28 -5.62
C ASN A 217 8.72 -29.99 -4.16
N ILE A 218 9.69 -29.97 -3.25
CA ILE A 218 9.49 -29.71 -1.82
C ILE A 218 8.83 -28.35 -1.53
N GLU A 219 8.97 -27.37 -2.44
CA GLU A 219 8.33 -26.06 -2.33
C GLU A 219 6.79 -26.15 -2.22
N VAL A 220 6.15 -27.24 -2.68
CA VAL A 220 4.70 -27.45 -2.54
C VAL A 220 4.23 -27.33 -1.08
N VAL A 221 5.04 -27.80 -0.13
CA VAL A 221 4.76 -27.75 1.30
C VAL A 221 4.78 -26.30 1.80
N GLY A 222 5.71 -25.49 1.26
CA GLY A 222 5.78 -24.06 1.49
C GLY A 222 4.54 -23.30 0.99
N TRP A 223 4.06 -23.64 -0.22
CA TRP A 223 2.84 -23.05 -0.79
C TRP A 223 1.59 -23.44 0.00
N LEU A 224 1.48 -24.70 0.42
CA LEU A 224 0.40 -25.18 1.28
C LEU A 224 0.35 -24.39 2.59
N TYR A 225 1.49 -24.20 3.26
CA TYR A 225 1.63 -23.38 4.48
C TYR A 225 1.14 -21.93 4.26
N GLN A 226 1.57 -21.30 3.17
CA GLN A 226 1.17 -19.93 2.86
C GLN A 226 -0.33 -19.77 2.66
N PHE A 227 -0.92 -20.63 1.81
CA PHE A 227 -2.35 -20.53 1.50
C PHE A 227 -3.23 -20.97 2.67
N TYR A 228 -2.72 -21.81 3.56
CA TYR A 228 -3.42 -22.15 4.80
C TYR A 228 -3.64 -20.89 5.65
N ILE A 229 -2.63 -20.04 5.85
CA ILE A 229 -2.73 -18.88 6.76
C ILE A 229 -3.36 -17.63 6.09
N SER A 230 -3.56 -17.61 4.78
CA SER A 230 -3.94 -16.38 4.04
C SER A 230 -5.20 -15.69 4.56
N GLU A 231 -6.24 -16.43 4.95
CA GLU A 231 -7.48 -15.82 5.48
C GLU A 231 -7.23 -15.13 6.82
N ARG A 232 -6.40 -15.73 7.69
CA ARG A 232 -6.05 -15.14 8.98
C ARG A 232 -5.22 -13.87 8.80
N LYS A 233 -4.31 -13.87 7.83
CA LYS A 233 -3.53 -12.68 7.47
C LYS A 233 -4.44 -11.53 7.03
N ASP A 234 -5.41 -11.80 6.16
CA ASP A 234 -6.34 -10.77 5.67
C ASP A 234 -7.21 -10.20 6.82
N GLU A 235 -7.65 -11.04 7.76
CA GLU A 235 -8.36 -10.61 8.98
C GLU A 235 -7.53 -9.65 9.84
N VAL A 236 -6.27 -10.00 10.11
CA VAL A 236 -5.37 -9.21 10.97
C VAL A 236 -5.01 -7.88 10.31
N ILE A 237 -4.71 -7.87 9.01
CA ILE A 237 -4.40 -6.64 8.26
C ILE A 237 -5.64 -5.74 8.17
N GLY A 238 -6.85 -6.32 8.05
CA GLY A 238 -8.11 -5.59 7.97
C GLY A 238 -8.54 -4.89 9.26
N ALA A 239 -8.08 -5.36 10.43
CA ALA A 239 -8.53 -4.89 11.75
C ALA A 239 -8.13 -3.44 12.10
N LYS A 240 -7.16 -2.83 11.39
CA LYS A 240 -6.64 -1.47 11.60
C LYS A 240 -6.23 -1.15 13.07
N SER A 241 -5.94 -2.16 13.87
CA SER A 241 -5.46 -2.07 15.26
C SER A 241 -3.98 -2.41 15.36
N LYS A 242 -3.35 -2.13 16.52
CA LYS A 242 -1.99 -2.63 16.82
C LYS A 242 -2.00 -4.17 16.80
N VAL A 243 -0.94 -4.76 16.27
CA VAL A 243 -0.84 -6.23 16.13
C VAL A 243 -0.51 -6.85 17.49
N ALA A 244 -1.35 -7.79 17.95
CA ALA A 244 -1.11 -8.57 19.15
C ALA A 244 -0.03 -9.63 18.92
N ALA A 245 0.65 -10.09 19.99
CA ALA A 245 1.75 -11.06 19.89
C ALA A 245 1.38 -12.32 19.08
N ALA A 246 0.21 -12.90 19.36
CA ALA A 246 -0.29 -14.09 18.68
C ALA A 246 -0.55 -13.89 17.16
N ASP A 247 -0.74 -12.65 16.72
CA ASP A 247 -1.05 -12.31 15.33
C ASP A 247 0.17 -11.83 14.53
N ILE A 248 1.34 -11.63 15.17
CA ILE A 248 2.59 -11.21 14.52
C ILE A 248 3.00 -12.18 13.38
N PRO A 249 2.99 -13.51 13.58
CA PRO A 249 3.34 -14.44 12.49
C PRO A 249 2.46 -14.26 11.26
N ALA A 250 1.14 -14.17 11.45
CA ALA A 250 0.20 -14.01 10.34
C ALA A 250 0.32 -12.64 9.65
N ALA A 251 0.53 -11.57 10.43
CA ALA A 251 0.66 -10.21 9.90
C ALA A 251 1.91 -10.03 9.02
N THR A 252 2.98 -10.76 9.31
CA THR A 252 4.32 -10.53 8.72
C THR A 252 4.72 -11.57 7.66
N GLN A 253 3.93 -12.62 7.46
CA GLN A 253 4.22 -13.72 6.55
C GLN A 253 4.22 -13.29 5.07
N LEU A 254 5.37 -13.43 4.39
CA LEU A 254 5.53 -13.21 2.95
C LEU A 254 6.44 -14.27 2.33
N PHE A 255 6.09 -14.74 1.13
CA PHE A 255 6.86 -15.75 0.39
C PHE A 255 7.88 -15.09 -0.53
N THR A 256 9.11 -15.61 -0.54
CA THR A 256 10.19 -15.12 -1.39
C THR A 256 10.21 -15.88 -2.73
N PRO A 257 10.00 -15.23 -3.89
CA PRO A 257 10.14 -15.87 -5.20
C PRO A 257 11.49 -16.56 -5.38
N HIS A 258 11.49 -17.72 -6.04
CA HIS A 258 12.66 -18.57 -6.17
C HIS A 258 13.87 -17.83 -6.79
N TRP A 259 13.66 -17.05 -7.86
CA TRP A 259 14.75 -16.30 -8.49
C TRP A 259 15.39 -15.25 -7.56
N ILE A 260 14.62 -14.66 -6.63
CA ILE A 260 15.15 -13.73 -5.61
C ILE A 260 15.95 -14.50 -4.55
N VAL A 261 15.45 -15.67 -4.12
CA VAL A 261 16.21 -16.57 -3.22
C VAL A 261 17.56 -16.92 -3.85
N ARG A 262 17.56 -17.29 -5.13
CA ARG A 262 18.78 -17.58 -5.89
C ARG A 262 19.71 -16.39 -5.95
N TYR A 263 19.24 -15.21 -6.34
CA TYR A 263 20.02 -13.98 -6.31
C TYR A 263 20.68 -13.76 -4.94
N MET A 264 19.92 -13.86 -3.84
CA MET A 264 20.44 -13.61 -2.50
C MET A 264 21.53 -14.62 -2.10
N VAL A 265 21.31 -15.92 -2.33
CA VAL A 265 22.25 -16.99 -1.93
C VAL A 265 23.47 -17.05 -2.84
N GLU A 266 23.29 -16.92 -4.16
CA GLU A 266 24.39 -16.95 -5.14
C GLU A 266 25.34 -15.75 -4.93
N ASN A 267 24.80 -14.55 -4.65
CA ASN A 267 25.62 -13.35 -4.42
C ASN A 267 26.14 -13.19 -2.99
N SER A 268 25.79 -14.08 -2.06
CA SER A 268 26.32 -14.08 -0.70
C SER A 268 27.20 -15.32 -0.45
N LEU A 269 26.58 -16.50 -0.26
CA LEU A 269 27.28 -17.78 -0.06
C LEU A 269 28.16 -18.15 -1.26
N GLY A 270 27.57 -18.15 -2.47
CA GLY A 270 28.29 -18.54 -3.68
C GLY A 270 29.46 -17.61 -3.99
N ARG A 271 29.25 -16.31 -3.79
CA ARG A 271 30.28 -15.28 -3.92
C ARG A 271 31.46 -15.51 -2.98
N LEU A 272 31.20 -15.69 -1.68
CA LEU A 272 32.26 -15.95 -0.69
C LEU A 272 33.10 -17.19 -1.05
N TRP A 273 32.46 -18.22 -1.60
CA TRP A 273 33.17 -19.39 -2.09
C TRP A 273 34.05 -19.08 -3.30
N LEU A 274 33.51 -18.40 -4.33
CA LEU A 274 34.28 -18.02 -5.53
C LEU A 274 35.44 -17.07 -5.22
N GLU A 275 35.29 -16.17 -4.26
CA GLU A 275 36.37 -15.26 -3.82
C GLU A 275 37.51 -16.02 -3.13
N SER A 276 37.18 -17.07 -2.38
CA SER A 276 38.17 -17.93 -1.69
C SER A 276 38.74 -19.05 -2.58
N HIS A 277 38.04 -19.39 -3.67
CA HIS A 277 38.40 -20.41 -4.68
C HIS A 277 38.15 -19.88 -6.10
N PRO A 278 39.01 -19.00 -6.62
CA PRO A 278 38.83 -18.40 -7.95
C PRO A 278 38.76 -19.42 -9.10
N GLU A 279 39.32 -20.61 -8.90
CA GLU A 279 39.30 -21.73 -9.83
C GLU A 279 37.99 -22.53 -9.85
N SER A 280 37.08 -22.27 -8.90
CA SER A 280 35.84 -23.03 -8.73
C SER A 280 34.91 -22.89 -9.93
N ARG A 281 34.29 -24.00 -10.34
CA ARG A 281 33.26 -24.04 -11.39
C ARG A 281 31.85 -23.81 -10.86
N LEU A 282 31.70 -23.50 -9.57
CA LEU A 282 30.39 -23.25 -8.94
C LEU A 282 29.56 -22.20 -9.70
N ARG A 283 30.24 -21.24 -10.34
CA ARG A 283 29.64 -20.21 -11.20
C ARG A 283 28.73 -20.77 -12.30
N GLU A 284 29.02 -21.94 -12.86
CA GLU A 284 28.19 -22.58 -13.89
C GLU A 284 26.78 -22.92 -13.38
N TYR A 285 26.62 -23.01 -12.06
CA TYR A 285 25.35 -23.29 -11.38
C TYR A 285 24.65 -22.02 -10.86
N MET A 286 25.22 -20.82 -11.08
CA MET A 286 24.76 -19.55 -10.50
C MET A 286 24.37 -18.49 -11.55
N PRO A 287 23.25 -18.65 -12.27
CA PRO A 287 22.80 -17.74 -13.30
C PRO A 287 22.37 -16.36 -12.78
N TYR A 288 22.08 -16.21 -11.49
CA TYR A 288 21.74 -14.93 -10.84
C TYR A 288 22.95 -14.32 -10.11
N TYR A 289 24.15 -14.85 -10.27
CA TYR A 289 25.37 -14.21 -9.79
C TYR A 289 25.65 -12.90 -10.57
N LEU A 290 25.91 -11.81 -9.85
CA LEU A 290 26.32 -10.52 -10.42
C LEU A 290 27.83 -10.37 -10.31
N GLU A 291 28.53 -10.39 -11.44
CA GLU A 291 29.98 -10.18 -11.41
C GLU A 291 30.34 -8.70 -11.19
N ASN A 292 31.30 -8.45 -10.30
CA ASN A 292 31.89 -7.12 -10.16
C ASN A 292 32.90 -6.90 -11.30
N GLN A 293 32.90 -5.71 -11.91
CA GLN A 293 33.89 -5.39 -12.93
C GLN A 293 35.32 -5.32 -12.37
N GLU A 294 35.45 -4.89 -11.11
CA GLU A 294 36.71 -4.88 -10.37
C GLU A 294 36.59 -5.79 -9.14
N PRO A 295 37.47 -6.79 -8.99
CA PRO A 295 37.49 -7.63 -7.80
C PRO A 295 37.77 -6.76 -6.57
N LEU A 296 36.98 -6.96 -5.50
CA LEU A 296 37.31 -6.34 -4.21
C LEU A 296 38.66 -6.89 -3.72
N PRO A 297 39.47 -6.08 -3.00
CA PRO A 297 40.67 -6.58 -2.33
C PRO A 297 40.29 -7.79 -1.47
N ASN A 298 41.02 -8.91 -1.60
CA ASN A 298 40.71 -10.13 -0.86
C ASN A 298 41.55 -10.21 0.42
N PRO A 299 40.98 -9.92 1.59
CA PRO A 299 41.71 -9.96 2.85
C PRO A 299 42.04 -11.38 3.31
N LEU A 300 41.47 -12.42 2.70
CA LEU A 300 41.86 -13.82 2.93
C LEU A 300 43.15 -14.20 2.17
N LEU A 301 43.64 -13.33 1.26
CA LEU A 301 44.83 -13.55 0.44
C LEU A 301 45.92 -12.48 0.62
N GLU A 302 45.67 -11.40 1.39
CA GLU A 302 46.64 -10.31 1.59
C GLU A 302 47.60 -10.58 2.77
N GLY A 303 48.87 -10.85 2.46
CA GLY A 303 49.98 -10.94 3.42
C GLY A 303 50.62 -9.57 3.72
N GLU A 304 51.00 -9.37 4.98
CA GLU A 304 51.71 -8.19 5.47
C GLU A 304 53.11 -8.04 4.82
N GLY A 305 53.32 -6.92 4.14
CA GLY A 305 54.66 -6.37 3.96
C GLY A 305 55.17 -5.78 5.27
N THR A 306 56.17 -6.43 5.87
CA THR A 306 57.17 -5.89 6.81
C THR A 306 56.68 -5.28 8.14
N ARG A 307 56.65 -6.05 9.24
CA ARG A 307 56.98 -5.55 10.60
C ARG A 307 57.69 -6.60 11.45
N GLU A 308 58.72 -6.13 12.15
CA GLU A 308 59.72 -6.87 12.91
C GLU A 308 59.19 -7.54 14.18
N GLU A 309 59.89 -8.60 14.56
CA GLU A 309 59.75 -9.45 15.75
C GLU A 309 59.67 -8.66 17.07
N ASN A 310 58.68 -8.95 17.94
CA ASN A 310 58.93 -9.40 19.32
C ASN A 310 57.66 -9.64 20.17
N SER A 311 57.74 -10.75 20.92
CA SER A 311 57.12 -11.07 22.23
C SER A 311 55.75 -11.78 22.30
N CYS A 312 55.78 -12.88 23.05
CA CYS A 312 54.76 -13.91 23.23
C CYS A 312 53.59 -13.54 24.17
N SER A 313 52.39 -14.01 23.84
CA SER A 313 51.27 -14.34 24.75
C SER A 313 50.31 -15.33 24.05
N PRO A 314 49.55 -16.19 24.76
CA PRO A 314 48.85 -17.36 24.19
C PRO A 314 47.61 -16.97 23.36
N PRO A 315 47.16 -17.83 22.42
CA PRO A 315 46.28 -17.42 21.33
C PRO A 315 44.84 -17.14 21.78
N ARG A 316 44.34 -15.98 21.37
CA ARG A 316 42.91 -15.64 21.34
C ARG A 316 42.35 -16.05 19.98
N VAL A 317 41.13 -16.58 19.96
CA VAL A 317 40.35 -16.86 18.75
C VAL A 317 40.17 -15.53 17.99
N GLY A 318 40.92 -15.34 16.90
CA GLY A 318 40.89 -14.09 16.14
C GLY A 318 42.11 -13.77 15.27
N GLU A 319 43.20 -14.54 15.29
CA GLU A 319 44.35 -14.32 14.41
C GLU A 319 44.79 -15.64 13.75
N GLY A 320 44.78 -15.68 12.42
CA GLY A 320 45.28 -16.80 11.62
C GLY A 320 44.41 -17.23 10.43
N LEU A 321 44.05 -16.30 9.53
CA LEU A 321 43.65 -16.64 8.15
C LEU A 321 44.68 -16.08 7.15
N GLY A 322 45.96 -16.19 7.49
CA GLY A 322 47.03 -16.09 6.50
C GLY A 322 47.07 -17.37 5.66
N GLU A 323 46.95 -17.23 4.34
CA GLU A 323 47.19 -18.24 3.30
C GLU A 323 46.21 -19.43 3.15
N ARG A 324 45.11 -19.53 3.91
CA ARG A 324 44.20 -20.69 3.81
C ARG A 324 42.81 -20.33 3.27
N SER A 325 42.44 -20.93 2.12
CA SER A 325 41.09 -20.91 1.58
C SER A 325 40.07 -21.55 2.54
N LEU A 326 38.85 -21.00 2.57
CA LEU A 326 37.76 -21.48 3.42
C LEU A 326 37.43 -22.95 3.12
N THR A 327 37.29 -23.79 4.13
CA THR A 327 36.78 -25.14 3.91
C THR A 327 35.26 -25.15 3.81
N PRO A 328 34.64 -26.13 3.13
CA PRO A 328 33.18 -26.24 3.07
C PRO A 328 32.51 -26.27 4.45
N GLN A 329 33.13 -26.89 5.46
CA GLN A 329 32.58 -26.96 6.83
C GLN A 329 32.60 -25.62 7.57
N GLU A 330 33.48 -24.69 7.20
CA GLU A 330 33.57 -23.38 7.85
C GLU A 330 32.48 -22.42 7.36
N LEU A 331 31.88 -22.66 6.19
CA LEU A 331 30.84 -21.82 5.59
C LEU A 331 29.47 -21.95 6.29
N THR A 332 29.33 -21.27 7.42
CA THR A 332 28.06 -21.22 8.17
C THR A 332 27.07 -20.23 7.56
N VAL A 333 25.82 -20.67 7.38
CA VAL A 333 24.70 -19.92 6.79
C VAL A 333 23.54 -19.91 7.76
N ILE A 334 23.04 -18.73 8.13
CA ILE A 334 21.83 -18.58 8.95
C ILE A 334 20.73 -17.80 8.22
N ASP A 335 19.50 -18.31 8.34
CA ASP A 335 18.29 -17.53 8.09
C ASP A 335 17.55 -17.27 9.42
N PRO A 336 17.64 -16.05 9.99
CA PRO A 336 17.06 -15.73 11.29
C PRO A 336 15.55 -15.45 11.26
N ALA A 337 14.91 -15.57 10.08
CA ALA A 337 13.46 -15.49 9.89
C ALA A 337 13.04 -16.48 8.79
N CYS A 338 13.35 -17.76 9.00
CA CYS A 338 13.45 -18.74 7.92
C CYS A 338 12.13 -19.13 7.26
N GLY A 339 10.99 -18.82 7.88
CA GLY A 339 9.68 -19.28 7.43
C GLY A 339 9.67 -20.78 7.24
N SER A 340 9.14 -21.24 6.11
CA SER A 340 9.15 -22.65 5.70
C SER A 340 10.47 -23.13 5.06
N GLY A 341 11.54 -22.33 5.12
CA GLY A 341 12.90 -22.75 4.81
C GLY A 341 13.33 -22.61 3.34
N HIS A 342 12.63 -21.83 2.51
CA HIS A 342 12.95 -21.70 1.07
C HIS A 342 14.40 -21.29 0.80
N ILE A 343 14.93 -20.35 1.59
CA ILE A 343 16.32 -19.89 1.49
C ILE A 343 17.28 -21.04 1.87
N LEU A 344 17.02 -21.72 2.98
CA LEU A 344 17.83 -22.85 3.46
C LEU A 344 17.84 -24.03 2.49
N VAL A 345 16.71 -24.30 1.83
CA VAL A 345 16.54 -25.35 0.82
C VAL A 345 17.45 -25.11 -0.39
N TYR A 346 17.55 -23.87 -0.87
CA TYR A 346 18.45 -23.54 -1.98
C TYR A 346 19.92 -23.43 -1.52
N ALA A 347 20.18 -22.91 -0.32
CA ALA A 347 21.52 -22.91 0.27
C ALA A 347 22.07 -24.35 0.41
N PHE A 348 21.22 -25.33 0.77
CA PHE A 348 21.59 -26.76 0.77
C PHE A 348 22.08 -27.22 -0.61
N ASP A 349 21.36 -26.88 -1.68
CA ASP A 349 21.73 -27.29 -3.04
C ASP A 349 23.10 -26.71 -3.44
N LEU A 350 23.34 -25.42 -3.15
CA LEU A 350 24.61 -24.78 -3.50
C LEU A 350 25.78 -25.32 -2.67
N LEU A 351 25.58 -25.53 -1.36
CA LEU A 351 26.57 -26.20 -0.50
C LEU A 351 26.87 -27.62 -1.00
N PHE A 352 25.85 -28.36 -1.45
CA PHE A 352 26.05 -29.72 -1.97
C PHE A 352 27.03 -29.73 -3.15
N GLU A 353 26.88 -28.79 -4.09
CA GLU A 353 27.82 -28.65 -5.21
C GLU A 353 29.22 -28.20 -4.75
N ILE A 354 29.33 -27.32 -3.75
CA ILE A 354 30.61 -26.94 -3.13
C ILE A 354 31.35 -28.17 -2.55
N TYR A 355 30.68 -28.96 -1.71
CA TYR A 355 31.27 -30.17 -1.13
C TYR A 355 31.63 -31.20 -2.21
N LYS A 356 30.79 -31.34 -3.22
CA LYS A 356 31.02 -32.26 -4.33
C LYS A 356 32.27 -31.88 -5.14
N GLU A 357 32.43 -30.58 -5.45
CA GLU A 357 33.61 -30.06 -6.13
C GLU A 357 34.89 -30.32 -5.33
N GLN A 358 34.82 -30.22 -3.99
CA GLN A 358 35.93 -30.52 -3.08
C GLN A 358 36.19 -32.03 -2.86
N GLY A 359 35.50 -32.91 -3.60
CA GLY A 359 35.78 -34.35 -3.62
C GLY A 359 35.13 -35.17 -2.50
N TYR A 360 34.16 -34.61 -1.76
CA TYR A 360 33.42 -35.36 -0.75
C TYR A 360 32.50 -36.40 -1.39
N LEU A 361 32.32 -37.55 -0.73
CA LEU A 361 31.40 -38.58 -1.18
C LEU A 361 29.95 -38.08 -1.10
N GLU A 362 29.22 -38.07 -2.22
CA GLU A 362 27.85 -37.52 -2.31
C GLU A 362 26.88 -38.02 -1.23
N ARG A 363 27.05 -39.27 -0.77
CA ARG A 363 26.22 -39.86 0.31
C ARG A 363 26.46 -39.24 1.70
N ASP A 364 27.65 -38.70 1.95
CA ASP A 364 28.08 -38.17 3.24
C ASP A 364 27.84 -36.65 3.33
N ILE A 365 27.82 -35.96 2.18
CA ILE A 365 27.57 -34.51 2.06
C ILE A 365 26.32 -34.04 2.82
N PRO A 366 25.14 -34.68 2.70
CA PRO A 366 23.95 -34.19 3.38
C PRO A 366 24.10 -34.10 4.90
N ALA A 367 24.73 -35.10 5.53
CA ALA A 367 24.93 -35.08 6.98
C ALA A 367 25.89 -33.95 7.40
N LEU A 368 26.94 -33.71 6.60
CA LEU A 368 27.90 -32.62 6.84
C LEU A 368 27.22 -31.25 6.76
N ILE A 369 26.40 -31.01 5.73
CA ILE A 369 25.67 -29.74 5.56
C ILE A 369 24.72 -29.48 6.74
N LEU A 370 23.95 -30.50 7.14
CA LEU A 370 22.98 -30.37 8.24
C LEU A 370 23.66 -30.09 9.60
N THR A 371 24.88 -30.59 9.79
CA THR A 371 25.60 -30.46 11.06
C THR A 371 26.41 -29.17 11.15
N HIS A 372 27.07 -28.76 10.07
CA HIS A 372 28.07 -27.69 10.10
C HIS A 372 27.62 -26.38 9.45
N ASN A 373 26.71 -26.43 8.47
CA ASN A 373 26.49 -25.28 7.59
C ASN A 373 25.18 -24.54 7.82
N LEU A 374 24.04 -25.24 7.86
CA LEU A 374 22.72 -24.59 7.81
C LEU A 374 22.14 -24.35 9.20
N TYR A 375 21.73 -23.11 9.46
CA TYR A 375 21.09 -22.66 10.68
C TYR A 375 19.79 -21.88 10.37
N GLY A 376 18.77 -22.02 11.20
CA GLY A 376 17.49 -21.34 10.99
C GLY A 376 16.77 -20.98 12.28
N LEU A 377 16.18 -19.78 12.31
CA LEU A 377 15.29 -19.33 13.38
C LEU A 377 13.99 -18.80 12.79
N ASP A 378 12.87 -19.08 13.45
CA ASP A 378 11.60 -18.41 13.19
C ASP A 378 10.84 -18.15 14.51
N ILE A 379 9.95 -17.18 14.52
CA ILE A 379 9.06 -16.92 15.66
C ILE A 379 7.89 -17.91 15.67
N ASP A 380 7.47 -18.43 14.50
CA ASP A 380 6.44 -19.44 14.36
C ASP A 380 7.05 -20.84 14.39
N GLU A 381 6.73 -21.58 15.45
CA GLU A 381 7.11 -22.99 15.59
C GLU A 381 6.72 -23.84 14.39
N ARG A 382 5.56 -23.59 13.80
CA ARG A 382 5.05 -24.36 12.68
C ARG A 382 5.86 -24.12 11.41
N ALA A 383 6.38 -22.90 11.25
CA ALA A 383 7.26 -22.55 10.14
C ALA A 383 8.62 -23.24 10.30
N ALA A 384 9.24 -23.14 11.48
CA ALA A 384 10.51 -23.80 11.79
C ALA A 384 10.46 -25.33 11.63
N GLN A 385 9.34 -25.97 12.01
CA GLN A 385 9.10 -27.39 11.78
C GLN A 385 9.07 -27.74 10.29
N LEU A 386 8.41 -26.92 9.46
CA LEU A 386 8.37 -27.13 8.02
C LEU A 386 9.72 -26.85 7.34
N ALA A 387 10.46 -25.85 7.78
CA ALA A 387 11.83 -25.62 7.33
C ALA A 387 12.72 -26.82 7.62
N SER A 388 12.63 -27.36 8.84
CA SER A 388 13.33 -28.58 9.25
C SER A 388 12.96 -29.76 8.35
N PHE A 389 11.66 -29.96 8.08
CA PHE A 389 11.18 -31.00 7.18
C PHE A 389 11.71 -30.81 5.76
N ALA A 390 11.61 -29.60 5.19
CA ALA A 390 11.99 -29.32 3.81
C ALA A 390 13.48 -29.56 3.55
N VAL A 391 14.34 -29.08 4.45
CA VAL A 391 15.79 -29.30 4.38
C VAL A 391 16.14 -30.78 4.57
N LEU A 392 15.46 -31.48 5.47
CA LEU A 392 15.67 -32.92 5.67
C LEU A 392 15.19 -33.75 4.47
N MET A 393 14.13 -33.32 3.78
CA MET A 393 13.68 -33.96 2.54
C MET A 393 14.66 -33.77 1.38
N LYS A 394 15.30 -32.59 1.27
CA LYS A 394 16.43 -32.37 0.36
C LYS A 394 17.59 -33.33 0.67
N ALA A 395 17.94 -33.47 1.94
CA ALA A 395 18.97 -34.41 2.37
C ALA A 395 18.58 -35.87 2.05
N ARG A 396 17.32 -36.26 2.28
CA ARG A 396 16.79 -37.61 2.01
C ARG A 396 16.75 -37.97 0.54
N ALA A 397 16.57 -36.98 -0.35
CA ALA A 397 16.66 -37.16 -1.79
C ALA A 397 18.07 -37.57 -2.24
N LYS A 398 19.11 -37.12 -1.53
CA LYS A 398 20.52 -37.41 -1.82
C LYS A 398 21.06 -38.63 -1.06
N ASN A 399 20.60 -38.86 0.17
CA ASN A 399 20.98 -40.01 0.99
C ASN A 399 19.75 -40.74 1.55
N SER A 400 19.49 -41.95 1.06
CA SER A 400 18.31 -42.73 1.45
C SER A 400 18.32 -43.26 2.88
N ARG A 401 19.49 -43.26 3.54
CA ARG A 401 19.67 -43.72 4.93
C ARG A 401 19.64 -42.58 5.94
N ILE A 402 19.47 -41.32 5.50
CA ILE A 402 19.57 -40.14 6.38
C ILE A 402 18.58 -40.18 7.56
N LEU A 403 17.40 -40.79 7.36
CA LEU A 403 16.35 -40.90 8.39
C LEU A 403 16.55 -42.09 9.36
N ARG A 404 17.56 -42.94 9.15
CA ARG A 404 17.84 -44.09 10.03
C ARG A 404 18.68 -43.72 11.26
N LYS A 405 19.15 -42.48 11.32
CA LYS A 405 19.89 -41.93 12.46
C LYS A 405 19.20 -40.63 12.87
N SER A 406 19.01 -40.43 14.16
CA SER A 406 18.57 -39.13 14.66
C SER A 406 19.66 -38.10 14.36
N LEU A 407 19.35 -37.10 13.55
CA LEU A 407 20.23 -35.99 13.21
C LEU A 407 19.76 -34.74 13.96
N VAL A 408 20.69 -34.04 14.59
CA VAL A 408 20.42 -32.75 15.20
C VAL A 408 20.42 -31.70 14.09
N LEU A 409 19.24 -31.14 13.80
CA LEU A 409 19.09 -30.04 12.85
C LEU A 409 19.27 -28.71 13.60
N ASN A 410 20.01 -27.78 13.00
CA ASN A 410 20.19 -26.46 13.58
C ASN A 410 19.06 -25.48 13.18
N ILE A 411 17.81 -25.93 13.15
CA ILE A 411 16.63 -25.12 12.83
C ILE A 411 15.67 -25.20 14.00
N THR A 412 15.31 -24.06 14.59
CA THR A 412 14.43 -24.02 15.77
C THR A 412 13.57 -22.77 15.80
N ALA A 413 12.54 -22.78 16.64
CA ALA A 413 11.73 -21.60 16.90
C ALA A 413 12.23 -20.82 18.13
N VAL A 414 12.10 -19.49 18.11
CA VAL A 414 12.44 -18.65 19.25
C VAL A 414 11.25 -18.62 20.22
N ARG A 415 11.34 -19.39 21.31
CA ARG A 415 10.24 -19.57 22.26
C ARG A 415 10.32 -18.60 23.44
N PRO A 416 9.17 -18.12 23.95
CA PRO A 416 9.14 -17.29 25.14
C PRO A 416 9.33 -18.11 26.41
N THR A 417 9.81 -17.46 27.47
CA THR A 417 10.13 -18.08 28.77
C THR A 417 9.20 -17.66 29.91
N HIS A 418 8.11 -16.94 29.65
CA HIS A 418 7.20 -16.47 30.72
C HIS A 418 6.55 -17.60 31.54
N SER A 419 6.39 -18.79 30.95
CA SER A 419 5.91 -20.00 31.66
C SER A 419 7.05 -20.92 32.12
N GLN A 420 8.32 -20.55 31.86
CA GLN A 420 9.46 -21.39 32.20
C GLN A 420 9.76 -21.28 33.70
N THR A 421 9.46 -22.34 34.43
CA THR A 421 9.92 -22.50 35.82
C THR A 421 11.21 -23.33 35.84
N LEU A 422 12.12 -22.96 36.73
CA LEU A 422 13.31 -23.76 37.00
C LEU A 422 12.98 -24.79 38.08
N PRO A 423 13.33 -26.07 37.88
CA PRO A 423 13.16 -27.06 38.93
C PRO A 423 14.12 -26.76 40.10
N PRO A 424 13.72 -27.00 41.36
CA PRO A 424 14.61 -26.87 42.52
C PRO A 424 15.57 -28.08 42.60
N ALA A 425 16.30 -28.34 41.52
CA ALA A 425 17.24 -29.45 41.39
C ALA A 425 18.64 -29.03 41.83
N THR A 426 19.36 -29.90 42.53
CA THR A 426 20.74 -29.64 43.00
C THR A 426 21.75 -29.48 41.86
N GLU A 427 21.42 -30.07 40.72
CA GLU A 427 22.22 -30.08 39.49
C GLU A 427 22.11 -28.75 38.72
N LEU A 428 21.12 -27.92 39.05
CA LEU A 428 20.80 -26.66 38.39
C LEU A 428 21.03 -25.45 39.31
N ASN A 429 21.79 -24.47 38.83
CA ASN A 429 21.95 -23.19 39.53
C ASN A 429 21.07 -22.12 38.88
N ALA A 430 20.06 -21.65 39.60
CA ALA A 430 19.08 -20.72 39.06
C ALA A 430 19.68 -19.38 38.60
N GLU A 431 20.73 -18.88 39.28
CA GLU A 431 21.37 -17.61 38.91
C GLU A 431 22.09 -17.67 37.55
N ASP A 432 22.49 -18.86 37.10
CA ASP A 432 23.12 -19.03 35.78
C ASP A 432 22.09 -18.96 34.64
N TRP A 433 20.84 -19.36 34.88
CA TRP A 433 19.76 -19.42 33.89
C TRP A 433 18.89 -18.17 33.86
N LYS A 434 18.77 -17.48 35.00
CA LYS A 434 17.90 -16.31 35.17
C LYS A 434 18.09 -15.22 34.12
N PRO A 435 19.32 -14.82 33.71
CA PRO A 435 19.50 -13.82 32.66
C PRO A 435 18.91 -14.23 31.31
N LEU A 436 19.01 -15.52 30.94
CA LEU A 436 18.41 -16.04 29.70
C LEU A 436 16.89 -16.09 29.81
N ILE A 437 16.34 -16.57 30.93
CA ILE A 437 14.90 -16.59 31.18
C ILE A 437 14.32 -15.17 31.10
N GLU A 438 14.98 -14.16 31.66
CA GLU A 438 14.51 -12.78 31.58
C GLU A 438 14.60 -12.21 30.15
N ALA A 439 15.69 -12.50 29.42
CA ALA A 439 15.90 -12.01 28.06
C ALA A 439 14.86 -12.54 27.06
N PHE A 440 14.45 -13.80 27.21
CA PHE A 440 13.49 -14.46 26.31
C PHE A 440 12.03 -14.35 26.77
N ASN A 441 11.72 -13.62 27.84
CA ASN A 441 10.37 -13.58 28.40
C ASN A 441 9.29 -13.15 27.39
N ASN A 442 9.63 -12.21 26.50
CA ASN A 442 8.76 -11.68 25.44
C ASN A 442 9.17 -12.13 24.02
N ALA A 443 9.75 -13.33 23.87
CA ALA A 443 10.20 -13.80 22.56
C ALA A 443 9.07 -13.99 21.54
N ASP A 444 7.84 -14.19 22.00
CA ASP A 444 6.61 -14.18 21.19
C ASP A 444 6.30 -12.82 20.53
N ASN A 445 6.94 -11.74 21.01
CA ASN A 445 6.88 -10.41 20.41
C ASN A 445 8.13 -10.06 19.60
N LEU A 446 9.30 -10.51 20.08
CA LEU A 446 10.61 -10.03 19.60
C LEU A 446 11.28 -11.00 18.63
N GLY A 447 11.02 -12.31 18.74
CA GLY A 447 11.66 -13.35 17.96
C GLY A 447 13.19 -13.22 17.96
N SER A 448 13.79 -13.31 16.78
CA SER A 448 15.24 -13.25 16.58
C SER A 448 15.87 -11.86 16.79
N LEU A 449 15.09 -10.81 17.10
CA LEU A 449 15.64 -9.50 17.46
C LEU A 449 16.30 -9.48 18.84
N ILE A 450 16.09 -10.52 19.64
CA ILE A 450 16.72 -10.66 20.95
C ILE A 450 18.24 -10.79 20.78
N THR A 451 18.98 -10.01 21.56
CA THR A 451 20.42 -10.21 21.76
C THR A 451 20.59 -10.81 23.16
N PRO A 452 20.93 -12.11 23.25
CA PRO A 452 21.11 -12.76 24.54
C PRO A 452 22.21 -12.07 25.37
N PRO A 453 22.05 -11.98 26.70
CA PRO A 453 23.13 -11.54 27.58
C PRO A 453 24.31 -12.52 27.53
N ALA A 454 25.47 -12.12 28.07
CA ALA A 454 26.61 -13.03 28.17
C ALA A 454 26.26 -14.22 29.09
N PHE A 455 26.56 -15.45 28.64
CA PHE A 455 26.36 -16.69 29.40
C PHE A 455 27.53 -17.67 29.19
N ASP A 456 27.69 -18.64 30.09
CA ASP A 456 28.68 -19.72 29.97
C ASP A 456 28.01 -20.99 29.42
N ARG A 457 28.26 -21.26 28.14
CA ARG A 457 27.68 -22.40 27.43
C ARG A 457 28.04 -23.74 28.07
N GLU A 458 29.32 -23.97 28.31
CA GLU A 458 29.81 -25.26 28.80
C GLU A 458 29.27 -25.52 30.20
N LYS A 459 29.15 -24.47 31.02
CA LYS A 459 28.52 -24.56 32.34
C LYS A 459 27.04 -24.92 32.27
N LEU A 460 26.25 -24.22 31.44
CA LEU A 460 24.80 -24.49 31.32
C LEU A 460 24.54 -25.87 30.72
N LYS A 461 25.34 -26.27 29.73
CA LYS A 461 25.28 -27.60 29.13
C LYS A 461 25.63 -28.70 30.14
N TRP A 462 26.68 -28.51 30.94
CA TRP A 462 27.05 -29.46 31.99
C TRP A 462 25.93 -29.63 33.05
N GLN A 463 25.23 -28.55 33.41
CA GLN A 463 24.06 -28.62 34.31
C GLN A 463 22.91 -29.42 33.68
N LEU A 464 22.63 -29.20 32.40
CA LEU A 464 21.63 -29.96 31.62
C LEU A 464 21.97 -31.45 31.55
N ASP A 465 23.20 -31.78 31.17
CA ASP A 465 23.66 -33.17 31.02
C ASP A 465 23.59 -33.93 32.36
N ASN A 466 23.92 -33.28 33.48
CA ASN A 466 23.79 -33.87 34.81
C ASN A 466 22.33 -34.04 35.23
N LEU A 467 21.46 -33.07 34.92
CA LEU A 467 20.03 -33.18 35.18
C LEU A 467 19.43 -34.34 34.39
N GLU A 468 19.82 -34.51 33.13
CA GLU A 468 19.40 -35.61 32.28
C GLU A 468 19.96 -36.95 32.75
N ALA A 469 21.21 -37.03 33.22
CA ALA A 469 21.82 -38.25 33.75
C ALA A 469 21.24 -38.67 35.12
N SER A 470 20.75 -37.72 35.91
CA SER A 470 20.12 -38.00 37.21
C SER A 470 18.82 -38.80 37.07
N ASP A 471 18.49 -39.63 38.06
CA ASP A 471 17.18 -40.31 38.16
C ASP A 471 16.10 -39.40 38.79
N SER A 472 16.24 -38.08 38.57
CA SER A 472 15.38 -37.07 39.19
C SER A 472 14.02 -36.98 38.51
N LEU A 473 13.01 -36.60 39.29
CA LEU A 473 11.68 -36.23 38.80
C LEU A 473 11.71 -35.02 37.85
N PHE A 474 12.84 -34.31 37.75
CA PHE A 474 12.99 -33.07 36.99
C PHE A 474 13.52 -33.26 35.56
N ARG A 475 13.75 -34.51 35.11
CA ARG A 475 14.17 -34.81 33.74
C ARG A 475 13.20 -34.26 32.68
N GLU A 476 11.92 -34.07 33.03
CA GLU A 476 10.92 -33.46 32.14
C GLU A 476 11.20 -31.99 31.76
N PHE A 477 12.02 -31.27 32.54
CA PHE A 477 12.40 -29.88 32.27
C PHE A 477 13.56 -29.75 31.27
N VAL A 478 14.32 -30.82 31.03
CA VAL A 478 15.51 -30.83 30.17
C VAL A 478 15.21 -30.33 28.75
N PRO A 479 14.14 -30.78 28.04
CA PRO A 479 13.90 -30.35 26.66
C PRO A 479 13.63 -28.84 26.53
N ALA A 480 12.94 -28.25 27.51
CA ALA A 480 12.62 -26.82 27.49
C ALA A 480 13.88 -25.97 27.73
N LEU A 481 14.71 -26.36 28.70
CA LEU A 481 15.98 -25.69 29.00
C LEU A 481 17.02 -25.88 27.88
N GLN A 482 17.06 -27.06 27.26
CA GLN A 482 17.89 -27.32 26.08
C GLN A 482 17.46 -26.44 24.90
N GLY A 483 16.15 -26.27 24.68
CA GLY A 483 15.62 -25.35 23.67
C GLY A 483 16.02 -23.88 23.93
N LEU A 484 15.93 -23.44 25.19
CA LEU A 484 16.37 -22.10 25.61
C LEU A 484 17.87 -21.88 25.36
N LEU A 485 18.70 -22.86 25.70
CA LEU A 485 20.14 -22.78 25.43
C LEU A 485 20.44 -22.73 23.93
N LEU A 486 19.77 -23.57 23.12
CA LEU A 486 19.98 -23.64 21.67
C LEU A 486 19.61 -22.32 20.97
N GLN A 487 18.44 -21.74 21.26
CA GLN A 487 18.04 -20.46 20.65
C GLN A 487 18.96 -19.30 21.11
N ALA A 488 19.47 -19.35 22.33
CA ALA A 488 20.45 -18.38 22.83
C ALA A 488 21.81 -18.53 22.14
N GLU A 489 22.26 -19.75 21.86
CA GLU A 489 23.47 -20.02 21.10
C GLU A 489 23.36 -19.45 19.68
N PHE A 490 22.28 -19.73 18.96
CA PHE A 490 22.14 -19.26 17.57
C PHE A 490 22.12 -17.74 17.47
N LEU A 491 21.48 -17.05 18.43
CA LEU A 491 21.44 -15.59 18.44
C LEU A 491 22.73 -14.91 18.94
N ARG A 492 23.65 -15.69 19.52
CA ARG A 492 24.97 -15.23 19.98
C ARG A 492 26.08 -15.55 18.97
N ASN A 493 25.95 -16.65 18.25
CA ASN A 493 26.91 -17.09 17.24
C ASN A 493 27.06 -16.07 16.12
N LYS A 494 28.22 -16.12 15.44
CA LYS A 494 28.50 -15.34 14.24
C LYS A 494 28.59 -16.27 13.03
N TYR A 495 28.10 -15.78 11.89
CA TYR A 495 27.92 -16.58 10.68
C TYR A 495 28.62 -15.92 9.49
N TRP A 496 29.20 -16.75 8.61
CA TRP A 496 29.80 -16.26 7.36
C TRP A 496 28.75 -15.67 6.43
N VAL A 497 27.56 -16.27 6.41
CA VAL A 497 26.46 -15.82 5.57
C VAL A 497 25.19 -15.67 6.41
N VAL A 498 24.57 -14.50 6.33
CA VAL A 498 23.22 -14.26 6.86
C VAL A 498 22.31 -13.94 5.67
N VAL A 499 21.25 -14.72 5.46
CA VAL A 499 20.29 -14.48 4.37
C VAL A 499 18.88 -14.47 4.92
N ALA A 500 18.10 -13.41 4.65
CA ALA A 500 16.77 -13.28 5.24
C ALA A 500 15.75 -12.57 4.34
N ASN A 501 14.50 -13.03 4.39
CA ASN A 501 13.34 -12.18 4.10
C ASN A 501 12.67 -11.84 5.44
N PRO A 502 13.07 -10.74 6.10
CA PRO A 502 12.62 -10.39 7.45
C PRO A 502 11.13 -10.02 7.49
N PRO A 503 10.53 -9.95 8.69
CA PRO A 503 9.15 -9.49 8.86
C PRO A 503 8.98 -7.99 8.58
N TYR A 504 7.87 -7.62 7.93
CA TYR A 504 7.54 -6.22 7.58
C TYR A 504 6.43 -5.69 8.49
N MET A 505 6.73 -4.64 9.26
CA MET A 505 5.75 -3.99 10.13
C MET A 505 6.22 -2.56 10.41
N GLY A 506 5.53 -1.57 9.86
CA GLY A 506 5.86 -0.16 10.09
C GLY A 506 5.67 0.25 11.56
N GLY A 507 6.47 1.20 12.05
CA GLY A 507 6.50 1.59 13.46
C GLY A 507 5.16 2.08 14.06
N GLY A 508 4.20 2.45 13.22
CA GLY A 508 2.82 2.77 13.65
C GLY A 508 2.00 1.56 14.13
N SER A 509 2.36 0.35 13.69
CA SER A 509 1.67 -0.90 14.03
C SER A 509 2.27 -1.63 15.23
N PHE A 510 3.40 -1.16 15.76
CA PHE A 510 4.07 -1.77 16.91
C PHE A 510 3.17 -1.73 18.16
N ASN A 511 3.07 -2.89 18.82
CA ASN A 511 2.58 -2.95 20.19
C ASN A 511 3.60 -2.34 21.16
N ASP A 512 3.19 -2.16 22.43
CA ASP A 512 4.00 -1.40 23.39
C ASP A 512 5.31 -2.12 23.77
N VAL A 513 5.32 -3.46 23.75
CA VAL A 513 6.52 -4.27 24.01
C VAL A 513 7.55 -4.08 22.89
N VAL A 514 7.15 -4.30 21.63
CA VAL A 514 8.01 -4.12 20.46
C VAL A 514 8.50 -2.67 20.38
N LYS A 515 7.61 -1.69 20.57
CA LYS A 515 7.96 -0.28 20.50
C LYS A 515 9.00 0.12 21.55
N LYS A 516 8.84 -0.34 22.80
CA LYS A 516 9.82 -0.06 23.88
C LYS A 516 11.16 -0.71 23.57
N PHE A 517 11.15 -1.96 23.12
CA PHE A 517 12.38 -2.69 22.79
C PHE A 517 13.15 -2.05 21.62
N VAL A 518 12.46 -1.73 20.53
CA VAL A 518 13.05 -1.08 19.35
C VAL A 518 13.63 0.29 19.69
N ASN A 519 12.92 1.12 20.46
CA ASN A 519 13.42 2.44 20.85
C ASN A 519 14.66 2.39 21.77
N ASN A 520 14.87 1.28 22.48
CA ASN A 520 16.02 1.11 23.36
C ASN A 520 17.22 0.48 22.65
N ASN A 521 17.01 -0.41 21.68
CA ASN A 521 18.07 -1.24 21.10
C ASN A 521 18.35 -0.96 19.61
N TYR A 522 17.39 -0.40 18.86
CA TYR A 522 17.45 -0.26 17.40
C TYR A 522 17.01 1.13 16.94
N ILE A 523 17.55 2.19 17.57
CA ILE A 523 17.13 3.58 17.34
C ILE A 523 17.22 3.97 15.86
N ALA A 524 18.31 3.61 15.17
CA ALA A 524 18.51 3.88 13.75
C ALA A 524 17.54 3.09 12.85
N GLY A 525 17.12 1.90 13.28
CA GLY A 525 16.23 1.00 12.54
C GLY A 525 14.76 1.09 12.93
N LYS A 526 14.33 2.08 13.73
CA LYS A 526 12.99 2.12 14.36
C LYS A 526 11.81 2.37 13.39
N GLY A 527 12.09 2.69 12.13
CA GLY A 527 11.07 3.04 11.14
C GLY A 527 10.19 1.85 10.74
N ASP A 528 10.78 0.65 10.66
CA ASP A 528 10.11 -0.61 10.33
C ASP A 528 10.81 -1.79 11.06
N LEU A 529 10.13 -2.92 11.17
CA LEU A 529 10.69 -4.11 11.78
C LEU A 529 11.82 -4.70 10.91
N TYR A 530 11.68 -4.70 9.59
CA TYR A 530 12.71 -5.23 8.70
C TYR A 530 14.03 -4.44 8.83
N THR A 531 13.97 -3.13 9.14
CA THR A 531 15.17 -2.32 9.36
C THR A 531 15.87 -2.61 10.68
N CYS A 532 15.13 -3.06 11.70
CA CYS A 532 15.73 -3.61 12.92
C CYS A 532 16.47 -4.92 12.60
N TYR A 533 15.91 -5.76 11.73
CA TYR A 533 16.57 -6.98 11.25
C TYR A 533 17.82 -6.70 10.43
N ILE A 534 17.90 -5.60 9.65
CA ILE A 534 19.17 -5.21 9.00
C ILE A 534 20.28 -5.06 10.05
N LEU A 535 20.03 -4.30 11.11
CA LEU A 535 21.00 -4.08 12.19
C LEU A 535 21.35 -5.37 12.93
N LYS A 536 20.34 -6.18 13.28
CA LYS A 536 20.54 -7.47 13.96
C LYS A 536 21.31 -8.47 13.08
N ASN A 537 21.03 -8.51 11.79
CA ASN A 537 21.67 -9.44 10.87
C ASN A 537 23.12 -9.04 10.56
N ILE A 538 23.43 -7.73 10.52
CA ILE A 538 24.82 -7.24 10.50
C ILE A 538 25.56 -7.66 11.77
N ASP A 539 24.91 -7.61 12.94
CA ASP A 539 25.48 -8.13 14.18
C ASP A 539 25.76 -9.64 14.07
N LEU A 540 24.82 -10.46 13.61
CA LEU A 540 24.99 -11.91 13.43
C LEU A 540 26.06 -12.30 12.40
N CYS A 541 26.44 -11.40 11.49
CA CYS A 541 27.44 -11.66 10.48
C CYS A 541 28.87 -11.52 11.05
N ILE A 542 29.79 -12.41 10.65
CA ILE A 542 31.22 -12.27 10.96
C ILE A 542 31.83 -11.13 10.14
N ASP A 543 32.93 -10.54 10.60
CA ASP A 543 33.69 -9.57 9.81
C ASP A 543 34.13 -10.21 8.49
N HIS A 544 34.02 -9.46 7.39
CA HIS A 544 34.20 -9.96 6.01
C HIS A 544 33.16 -10.98 5.51
N GLY A 545 32.18 -11.36 6.33
CA GLY A 545 31.02 -12.15 5.92
C GLY A 545 29.98 -11.33 5.13
N SER A 546 29.01 -12.05 4.57
CA SER A 546 27.99 -11.50 3.68
C SER A 546 26.58 -11.56 4.28
N LEU A 547 25.84 -10.46 4.17
CA LEU A 547 24.43 -10.34 4.49
C LEU A 547 23.62 -10.15 3.21
N ALA A 548 22.62 -10.99 2.95
CA ALA A 548 21.67 -10.78 1.86
C ALA A 548 20.23 -10.66 2.35
N MET A 549 19.49 -9.64 1.90
CA MET A 549 18.11 -9.42 2.35
C MET A 549 17.17 -8.95 1.23
N LEU A 550 15.91 -9.38 1.32
CA LEU A 550 14.78 -8.79 0.59
C LEU A 550 14.07 -7.79 1.52
N THR A 551 13.82 -6.56 1.06
CA THR A 551 13.18 -5.50 1.84
C THR A 551 12.28 -4.59 0.98
N ILE A 552 11.62 -3.60 1.58
CA ILE A 552 10.91 -2.51 0.88
C ILE A 552 11.91 -1.36 0.61
N PRO A 553 11.89 -0.68 -0.55
CA PRO A 553 12.92 0.31 -0.91
C PRO A 553 12.81 1.66 -0.18
N ASN A 554 11.90 1.83 0.78
CA ASN A 554 11.71 3.12 1.45
C ASN A 554 12.92 3.54 2.32
N TRP A 555 13.69 2.58 2.84
CA TRP A 555 14.93 2.86 3.56
C TRP A 555 16.01 3.48 2.67
N MET A 556 15.92 3.37 1.34
CA MET A 556 16.89 3.94 0.41
C MET A 556 16.80 5.48 0.33
N PHE A 557 15.65 6.08 0.67
CA PHE A 557 15.39 7.50 0.39
C PHE A 557 14.73 8.27 1.54
N LEU A 558 13.79 7.68 2.28
CA LEU A 558 13.01 8.46 3.24
C LEU A 558 13.88 8.93 4.42
N SER A 559 13.64 10.15 4.89
CA SER A 559 14.40 10.78 5.99
C SER A 559 14.30 10.01 7.31
N SER A 560 13.22 9.26 7.54
CA SER A 560 13.06 8.41 8.73
C SER A 560 14.08 7.26 8.82
N PHE A 561 14.81 6.98 7.74
CA PHE A 561 15.84 5.93 7.67
C PHE A 561 17.25 6.50 7.39
N GLU A 562 17.45 7.81 7.55
CA GLU A 562 18.75 8.45 7.32
C GLU A 562 19.83 7.87 8.24
N ASP A 563 19.56 7.74 9.54
CA ASP A 563 20.51 7.18 10.51
C ASP A 563 20.89 5.73 10.16
N LEU A 564 19.95 4.95 9.63
CA LEU A 564 20.20 3.59 9.17
C LEU A 564 21.15 3.58 7.95
N ARG A 565 20.91 4.45 6.97
CA ARG A 565 21.78 4.52 5.77
C ARG A 565 23.20 4.93 6.14
N LYS A 566 23.35 5.92 7.02
CA LYS A 566 24.67 6.31 7.54
C LYS A 566 25.37 5.14 8.23
N PHE A 567 24.67 4.44 9.12
CA PHE A 567 25.22 3.26 9.78
C PHE A 567 25.69 2.19 8.77
N ILE A 568 24.88 1.88 7.76
CA ILE A 568 25.23 0.90 6.71
C ILE A 568 26.50 1.35 5.96
N LEU A 569 26.56 2.60 5.50
CA LEU A 569 27.69 3.11 4.73
C LEU A 569 28.98 3.27 5.55
N GLU A 570 28.87 3.51 6.86
CA GLU A 570 30.03 3.67 7.75
C GLU A 570 30.60 2.35 8.27
N THR A 571 29.82 1.27 8.28
CA THR A 571 30.21 -0.01 8.89
C THR A 571 30.30 -1.18 7.91
N THR A 572 29.72 -1.03 6.72
CA THR A 572 29.59 -2.10 5.73
C THR A 572 29.78 -1.59 4.30
N PHE A 573 29.80 -2.51 3.34
CA PHE A 573 29.87 -2.21 1.92
C PHE A 573 28.66 -2.81 1.21
N LEU A 574 27.91 -1.96 0.51
CA LEU A 574 26.74 -2.38 -0.27
C LEU A 574 27.22 -2.98 -1.60
N GLU A 575 27.38 -4.30 -1.59
CA GLU A 575 28.03 -5.06 -2.66
C GLU A 575 27.14 -5.20 -3.90
N SER A 576 25.86 -5.49 -3.71
CA SER A 576 24.91 -5.46 -4.82
C SER A 576 23.50 -5.08 -4.38
N LEU A 577 22.71 -4.50 -5.27
CA LEU A 577 21.30 -4.19 -5.03
C LEU A 577 20.47 -4.29 -6.30
N VAL A 578 19.44 -5.12 -6.27
CA VAL A 578 18.41 -5.21 -7.30
C VAL A 578 17.17 -4.47 -6.80
N HIS A 579 16.87 -3.34 -7.43
CA HIS A 579 15.68 -2.55 -7.19
C HIS A 579 14.54 -3.13 -8.03
N ASN A 580 13.79 -4.07 -7.43
CA ASN A 580 12.80 -4.90 -8.12
C ASN A 580 11.60 -4.09 -8.62
N GLY A 581 11.22 -3.02 -7.94
CA GLY A 581 9.96 -2.31 -8.22
C GLY A 581 8.76 -3.04 -7.62
N ARG A 582 7.54 -2.75 -8.12
CA ARG A 582 6.28 -3.35 -7.62
C ARG A 582 5.95 -4.64 -8.36
N GLY A 583 5.43 -5.64 -7.66
CA GLY A 583 5.03 -6.90 -8.28
C GLY A 583 5.42 -8.15 -7.52
N VAL A 584 6.51 -8.09 -6.75
CA VAL A 584 7.07 -9.25 -6.03
C VAL A 584 6.04 -9.88 -5.10
N PHE A 585 5.29 -9.06 -4.37
CA PHE A 585 4.17 -9.49 -3.53
C PHE A 585 2.80 -8.99 -4.05
N GLY A 586 2.66 -8.72 -5.35
CA GLY A 586 1.45 -8.16 -5.99
C GLY A 586 1.53 -6.65 -6.22
N SER A 587 0.39 -5.92 -6.13
CA SER A 587 0.35 -4.45 -6.28
C SER A 587 0.85 -3.71 -5.02
N ASP A 588 2.00 -4.14 -4.51
CA ASP A 588 2.63 -3.71 -3.26
C ASP A 588 3.31 -2.33 -3.36
N PHE A 589 4.04 -1.95 -2.29
CA PHE A 589 4.81 -0.71 -2.23
C PHE A 589 6.15 -0.77 -2.99
N GLY A 590 6.46 -1.92 -3.59
CA GLY A 590 7.74 -2.24 -4.20
C GLY A 590 8.67 -3.01 -3.27
N SER A 591 9.70 -3.63 -3.85
CA SER A 591 10.76 -4.31 -3.10
C SER A 591 12.15 -4.02 -3.67
N CYS A 592 13.17 -4.30 -2.86
CA CYS A 592 14.56 -4.37 -3.28
C CYS A 592 15.27 -5.54 -2.58
N SER A 593 16.19 -6.17 -3.29
CA SER A 593 17.03 -7.27 -2.80
C SER A 593 18.47 -6.84 -2.83
N PHE A 594 19.22 -6.99 -1.75
CA PHE A 594 20.59 -6.49 -1.67
C PHE A 594 21.52 -7.46 -0.97
N VAL A 595 22.82 -7.30 -1.23
CA VAL A 595 23.91 -7.96 -0.53
C VAL A 595 24.83 -6.90 0.06
N ILE A 596 25.19 -7.06 1.33
CA ILE A 596 26.12 -6.24 2.08
C ILE A 596 27.28 -7.11 2.54
N ARG A 597 28.50 -6.60 2.40
CA ARG A 597 29.70 -7.16 3.02
C ARG A 597 29.96 -6.46 4.34
N LYS A 598 30.23 -7.20 5.42
CA LYS A 598 30.60 -6.61 6.72
C LYS A 598 32.06 -6.16 6.75
N LYS A 599 32.38 -5.22 5.88
CA LYS A 599 33.65 -4.51 5.74
C LYS A 599 33.38 -3.26 4.90
N VAL A 600 34.08 -2.17 5.18
CA VAL A 600 33.99 -0.95 4.37
C VAL A 600 35.06 -0.97 3.28
N TYR A 601 34.66 -0.73 2.03
CA TYR A 601 35.55 -0.48 0.90
C TYR A 601 35.23 0.89 0.31
N GLN A 602 36.06 1.89 0.62
CA GLN A 602 35.80 3.28 0.20
C GLN A 602 35.83 3.46 -1.32
N ASP A 603 36.74 2.76 -1.99
CA ASP A 603 36.90 2.81 -3.45
C ASP A 603 36.24 1.65 -4.20
N GLY A 604 35.59 0.72 -3.48
CA GLY A 604 34.95 -0.45 -4.08
C GLY A 604 33.73 -0.07 -4.92
N LEU A 605 33.52 -0.78 -6.03
CA LEU A 605 32.33 -0.66 -6.87
C LEU A 605 31.28 -1.70 -6.47
N GLY A 606 30.08 -1.23 -6.12
CA GLY A 606 28.91 -2.08 -5.94
C GLY A 606 28.10 -2.18 -7.24
N VAL A 607 27.39 -3.30 -7.41
CA VAL A 607 26.61 -3.59 -8.63
C VAL A 607 25.12 -3.39 -8.37
N PHE A 608 24.50 -2.43 -9.04
CA PHE A 608 23.10 -2.05 -8.86
C PHE A 608 22.28 -2.33 -10.11
N LYS A 609 21.05 -2.80 -9.96
CA LYS A 609 20.14 -3.06 -11.08
C LYS A 609 18.75 -2.50 -10.82
N ARG A 610 18.12 -1.93 -11.84
CA ARG A 610 16.73 -1.44 -11.77
C ARG A 610 15.84 -2.28 -12.68
N LEU A 611 14.77 -2.88 -12.16
CA LEU A 611 13.88 -3.74 -12.94
C LEU A 611 12.60 -3.02 -13.42
N PHE A 612 12.61 -1.69 -13.44
CA PHE A 612 11.47 -0.87 -13.87
C PHE A 612 11.92 0.48 -14.45
N ASP A 613 11.16 0.98 -15.43
CA ASP A 613 11.43 2.28 -16.06
C ASP A 613 10.69 3.42 -15.36
N LYS A 614 9.43 3.17 -14.96
CA LYS A 614 8.57 4.15 -14.31
C LYS A 614 8.28 3.77 -12.86
N GLN A 615 8.59 4.67 -11.94
CA GLN A 615 8.29 4.48 -10.51
C GLN A 615 6.80 4.16 -10.33
N GLY A 616 6.52 3.07 -9.62
CA GLY A 616 5.14 2.62 -9.34
C GLY A 616 4.52 1.70 -10.41
N SER A 617 5.21 1.38 -11.50
CA SER A 617 4.76 0.33 -12.42
C SER A 617 4.75 -1.04 -11.72
N VAL A 618 3.71 -1.84 -11.96
CA VAL A 618 3.58 -3.21 -11.43
C VAL A 618 3.92 -4.20 -12.53
N ALA A 619 4.76 -5.19 -12.24
CA ALA A 619 5.12 -6.29 -13.13
C ALA A 619 4.87 -7.65 -12.45
N SER A 620 4.73 -8.73 -13.22
CA SER A 620 4.69 -10.09 -12.64
C SER A 620 6.07 -10.55 -12.19
N ASN A 621 6.16 -11.60 -11.35
CA ASN A 621 7.45 -12.15 -10.95
C ASN A 621 8.24 -12.70 -12.15
N GLU A 622 7.55 -13.29 -13.13
CA GLU A 622 8.13 -13.81 -14.36
C GLU A 622 8.69 -12.67 -15.25
N GLU A 623 7.99 -11.54 -15.32
CA GLU A 623 8.48 -10.35 -16.04
C GLU A 623 9.69 -9.73 -15.33
N LEU A 624 9.66 -9.63 -13.99
CA LEU A 624 10.79 -9.11 -13.22
C LEU A 624 12.04 -9.99 -13.39
N GLU A 625 11.87 -11.30 -13.37
CA GLU A 625 12.95 -12.25 -13.64
C GLU A 625 13.51 -12.09 -15.07
N GLN A 626 12.67 -11.91 -16.09
CA GLN A 626 13.15 -11.62 -17.43
C GLN A 626 13.92 -10.29 -17.50
N ARG A 627 13.44 -9.25 -16.83
CA ARG A 627 14.14 -7.95 -16.77
C ARG A 627 15.48 -8.06 -16.06
N TYR A 628 15.61 -8.95 -15.09
CA TYR A 628 16.88 -9.20 -14.41
C TYR A 628 18.00 -9.57 -15.39
N PHE A 629 17.71 -10.45 -16.36
CA PHE A 629 18.69 -10.87 -17.37
C PHE A 629 18.89 -9.85 -18.50
N ASN A 630 17.89 -9.00 -18.77
CA ASN A 630 17.91 -8.11 -19.93
C ASN A 630 18.32 -6.66 -19.64
N THR A 631 18.38 -6.26 -18.36
CA THR A 631 18.70 -4.88 -17.97
C THR A 631 20.19 -4.73 -17.63
N SER A 632 20.82 -3.66 -18.09
CA SER A 632 22.21 -3.32 -17.73
C SER A 632 22.39 -3.00 -16.24
N ASN A 633 23.61 -3.15 -15.75
CA ASN A 633 23.99 -2.81 -14.39
C ASN A 633 24.40 -1.34 -14.29
N PHE A 634 24.34 -0.80 -13.07
CA PHE A 634 24.99 0.43 -12.65
C PHE A 634 26.13 0.05 -11.69
N ASP A 635 27.36 0.36 -12.07
CA ASP A 635 28.54 0.17 -11.23
C ASP A 635 28.86 1.52 -10.56
N THR A 636 28.75 1.58 -9.24
CA THR A 636 28.92 2.84 -8.49
C THR A 636 29.56 2.60 -7.13
N LYS A 637 30.28 3.60 -6.61
CA LYS A 637 30.90 3.54 -5.28
C LYS A 637 29.84 3.78 -4.20
N PRO A 638 29.50 2.80 -3.35
CA PRO A 638 28.51 3.02 -2.30
C PRO A 638 28.88 4.16 -1.34
N ALA A 639 30.17 4.40 -1.12
CA ALA A 639 30.67 5.51 -0.31
C ALA A 639 30.20 6.89 -0.83
N ASP A 640 30.02 7.06 -2.14
CA ASP A 640 29.57 8.32 -2.73
C ASP A 640 28.12 8.66 -2.36
N PHE A 641 27.31 7.71 -1.90
CA PHE A 641 25.97 8.01 -1.40
C PHE A 641 25.99 8.92 -0.17
N ALA A 642 27.10 8.94 0.60
CA ALA A 642 27.27 9.88 1.71
C ALA A 642 27.31 11.35 1.27
N LYS A 643 27.66 11.63 0.00
CA LYS A 643 27.66 12.98 -0.59
C LYS A 643 26.26 13.52 -0.84
N ILE A 644 25.25 12.66 -0.88
CA ILE A 644 23.86 13.03 -1.17
C ILE A 644 23.14 13.35 0.15
N PRO A 645 22.32 14.43 0.21
CA PRO A 645 21.55 14.75 1.41
C PRO A 645 20.74 13.56 1.94
N GLY A 646 20.86 13.30 3.24
CA GLY A 646 20.23 12.16 3.89
C GLY A 646 20.85 10.80 3.53
N SER A 647 22.02 10.79 2.88
CA SER A 647 22.73 9.60 2.41
C SER A 647 21.88 8.70 1.50
N ALA A 648 21.08 9.29 0.62
CA ALA A 648 20.15 8.54 -0.23
C ALA A 648 20.88 7.59 -1.20
N ILE A 649 20.36 6.38 -1.39
CA ILE A 649 20.97 5.33 -2.23
C ILE A 649 20.55 5.54 -3.70
N ALA A 650 21.06 6.61 -4.32
CA ALA A 650 20.77 6.99 -5.71
C ALA A 650 21.87 6.50 -6.67
N TYR A 651 21.96 5.19 -6.86
CA TYR A 651 23.01 4.51 -7.65
C TYR A 651 23.12 4.90 -9.14
N TRP A 652 22.15 5.65 -9.66
CA TRP A 652 22.09 6.07 -11.07
C TRP A 652 22.64 7.48 -11.31
N LEU A 653 23.17 8.14 -10.27
CA LEU A 653 23.78 9.45 -10.40
C LEU A 653 25.16 9.36 -11.04
N SER A 654 25.48 10.34 -11.87
CA SER A 654 26.82 10.55 -12.40
C SER A 654 27.74 11.18 -11.34
N GLU A 655 29.04 11.08 -11.56
CA GLU A 655 30.05 11.79 -10.77
C GLU A 655 29.83 13.31 -10.76
N LYS A 656 29.38 13.90 -11.88
CA LYS A 656 29.05 15.33 -11.96
C LYS A 656 27.93 15.70 -10.98
N LEU A 657 26.84 14.92 -10.94
CA LEU A 657 25.72 15.15 -10.02
C LEU A 657 26.13 14.96 -8.55
N LEU A 658 26.97 13.96 -8.27
CA LEU A 658 27.52 13.75 -6.92
C LEU A 658 28.37 14.95 -6.47
N ASN A 659 29.24 15.46 -7.35
CA ASN A 659 30.06 16.64 -7.06
C ASN A 659 29.20 17.91 -6.85
N ILE A 660 28.06 18.03 -7.55
CA ILE A 660 27.11 19.12 -7.31
C ILE A 660 26.51 19.03 -5.90
N PHE A 661 26.10 17.84 -5.45
CA PHE A 661 25.57 17.67 -4.08
C PHE A 661 26.62 17.96 -3.01
N GLU A 662 27.88 17.58 -3.24
CA GLU A 662 28.97 17.75 -2.28
C GLU A 662 29.41 19.22 -2.13
N ASN A 663 29.48 19.97 -3.24
CA ASN A 663 30.11 21.29 -3.27
C ASN A 663 29.12 22.47 -3.28
N ALA A 664 27.87 22.26 -3.69
CA ALA A 664 26.89 23.35 -3.75
C ALA A 664 26.28 23.64 -2.37
N GLU A 665 25.85 24.88 -2.15
CA GLU A 665 25.13 25.23 -0.93
C GLU A 665 23.70 24.68 -0.95
N SER A 666 23.19 24.28 0.21
CA SER A 666 21.81 23.84 0.35
C SER A 666 20.84 25.01 0.12
N LEU A 667 19.78 24.80 -0.68
CA LEU A 667 18.77 25.82 -1.01
C LEU A 667 18.19 26.48 0.24
N GLY A 668 18.02 25.71 1.33
CA GLY A 668 17.50 26.16 2.62
C GLY A 668 18.36 27.20 3.33
N ASN A 669 19.64 27.35 2.96
CA ASN A 669 20.52 28.39 3.48
C ASN A 669 20.26 29.75 2.82
N VAL A 670 19.64 29.76 1.64
CA VAL A 670 19.34 30.98 0.86
C VAL A 670 17.85 31.30 0.85
N PHE A 671 17.00 30.25 0.86
CA PHE A 671 15.55 30.36 0.73
C PHE A 671 14.84 29.66 1.89
N GLU A 672 13.76 30.28 2.36
CA GLU A 672 13.02 29.79 3.51
C GLU A 672 11.84 28.91 3.08
N SER A 673 12.08 27.61 2.94
CA SER A 673 11.03 26.60 2.68
C SER A 673 10.22 26.31 3.94
N LYS A 674 8.92 26.65 3.94
CA LYS A 674 8.02 26.55 5.09
C LYS A 674 6.77 25.74 4.76
N GLN A 675 6.31 25.00 5.77
CA GLN A 675 5.00 24.35 5.75
C GLN A 675 3.92 25.31 6.28
N GLY A 676 2.75 25.28 5.66
CA GLY A 676 1.60 26.10 6.06
C GLY A 676 0.76 25.53 7.20
N LEU A 677 -0.41 26.11 7.42
CA LEU A 677 -1.35 25.69 8.46
C LEU A 677 -2.08 24.39 8.12
N SER A 678 -2.61 23.74 9.15
CA SER A 678 -3.56 22.63 9.03
C SER A 678 -4.86 22.99 9.75
N THR A 679 -5.97 22.98 9.02
CA THR A 679 -7.29 23.39 9.54
C THR A 679 -7.92 22.35 10.46
N ALA A 680 -7.54 21.08 10.31
CA ALA A 680 -8.18 19.89 10.87
C ALA A 680 -9.69 19.70 10.54
N ASN A 681 -10.33 20.68 9.91
CA ASN A 681 -11.70 20.60 9.39
C ASN A 681 -11.83 21.56 8.19
N ASN A 682 -11.55 21.06 6.99
CA ASN A 682 -11.63 21.85 5.76
C ASN A 682 -13.05 22.35 5.49
N ASP A 683 -14.07 21.53 5.74
CA ASP A 683 -15.46 21.91 5.48
C ASP A 683 -15.93 23.10 6.34
N ARG A 684 -15.36 23.28 7.53
CA ARG A 684 -15.64 24.45 8.38
C ARG A 684 -14.90 25.70 7.95
N PHE A 685 -13.61 25.59 7.65
CA PHE A 685 -12.73 26.75 7.51
C PHE A 685 -12.43 27.17 6.07
N LEU A 686 -12.67 26.31 5.07
CA LEU A 686 -12.35 26.58 3.68
C LEU A 686 -13.58 26.65 2.79
N ARG A 687 -13.54 27.51 1.78
CA ARG A 687 -14.53 27.60 0.70
C ARG A 687 -13.83 27.70 -0.64
N LEU A 688 -14.53 27.33 -1.72
CA LEU A 688 -14.19 27.83 -3.04
C LEU A 688 -14.62 29.30 -3.12
N TRP A 689 -13.83 30.14 -3.79
CA TRP A 689 -14.04 31.59 -3.77
C TRP A 689 -15.44 32.02 -4.25
N PHE A 690 -16.05 31.27 -5.16
CA PHE A 690 -17.37 31.55 -5.71
C PHE A 690 -18.53 31.10 -4.81
N GLU A 691 -18.25 30.52 -3.63
CA GLU A 691 -19.30 30.14 -2.68
C GLU A 691 -19.71 31.29 -1.76
N VAL A 692 -18.83 32.28 -1.55
CA VAL A 692 -18.93 33.28 -0.49
C VAL A 692 -19.37 34.65 -1.02
N ASP A 693 -19.82 35.52 -0.13
CA ASP A 693 -20.09 36.92 -0.51
C ASP A 693 -18.76 37.63 -0.83
N LEU A 694 -18.66 38.18 -2.05
CA LEU A 694 -17.48 38.92 -2.49
C LEU A 694 -17.21 40.16 -1.60
N ASN A 695 -18.22 40.72 -0.93
CA ASN A 695 -18.03 41.76 0.08
C ASN A 695 -17.19 41.32 1.26
N ASN A 696 -17.18 40.04 1.60
CA ASN A 696 -16.44 39.51 2.73
C ASN A 696 -15.04 39.00 2.32
N PHE A 697 -14.63 39.23 1.07
CA PHE A 697 -13.36 38.81 0.50
C PHE A 697 -12.26 39.89 0.66
N GLY A 698 -11.07 39.50 1.12
CA GLY A 698 -9.88 40.36 1.23
C GLY A 698 -8.82 40.05 0.18
N PHE A 699 -8.72 40.88 -0.87
CA PHE A 699 -7.76 40.72 -1.96
C PHE A 699 -6.43 41.46 -1.73
N GLY A 700 -5.30 40.83 -2.10
CA GLY A 700 -4.03 41.52 -2.34
C GLY A 700 -3.40 42.24 -1.14
N LEU A 701 -3.81 41.88 0.07
CA LEU A 701 -3.32 42.47 1.32
C LEU A 701 -1.88 42.01 1.60
N CYS A 702 -1.08 42.86 2.23
CA CYS A 702 0.36 42.65 2.38
C CYS A 702 0.77 42.12 3.77
N SER A 703 -0.16 42.13 4.73
CA SER A 703 0.13 41.78 6.12
C SER A 703 -1.11 41.30 6.90
N ARG A 704 -0.87 40.66 8.05
CA ARG A 704 -1.93 40.26 8.99
C ARG A 704 -2.64 41.47 9.58
N GLU A 705 -1.92 42.56 9.80
CA GLU A 705 -2.45 43.80 10.33
C GLU A 705 -3.42 44.46 9.33
N GLU A 706 -3.07 44.48 8.04
CA GLU A 706 -3.96 44.94 6.97
C GLU A 706 -5.20 44.03 6.86
N ALA A 707 -5.02 42.71 6.91
CA ALA A 707 -6.13 41.75 6.91
C ALA A 707 -7.09 41.99 8.06
N LYS A 708 -6.59 42.18 9.28
CA LYS A 708 -7.43 42.48 10.45
C LYS A 708 -8.16 43.82 10.31
N LYS A 709 -7.48 44.87 9.82
CA LYS A 709 -8.09 46.19 9.59
C LYS A 709 -9.17 46.17 8.51
N SER A 710 -9.04 45.28 7.52
CA SER A 710 -10.01 45.15 6.42
C SER A 710 -11.41 44.70 6.88
N LYS A 711 -11.51 44.06 8.06
CA LYS A 711 -12.73 43.42 8.60
C LYS A 711 -13.35 42.39 7.66
N LYS A 712 -12.59 41.91 6.68
CA LYS A 712 -12.99 40.83 5.77
C LYS A 712 -12.86 39.47 6.47
N ARG A 713 -13.62 38.49 5.97
CA ARG A 713 -13.67 37.13 6.52
C ARG A 713 -12.79 36.17 5.73
N TRP A 714 -12.88 36.22 4.41
CA TRP A 714 -12.29 35.25 3.51
C TRP A 714 -11.04 35.80 2.84
N PHE A 715 -9.97 35.02 2.86
CA PHE A 715 -8.68 35.39 2.26
C PHE A 715 -8.15 34.26 1.38
N PRO A 716 -7.44 34.56 0.27
CA PRO A 716 -6.87 33.56 -0.61
C PRO A 716 -6.01 32.52 0.12
N TYR A 717 -6.17 31.24 -0.25
CA TYR A 717 -5.54 30.11 0.43
C TYR A 717 -4.88 29.13 -0.55
N ASN A 718 -3.56 28.99 -0.47
CA ASN A 718 -2.79 28.02 -1.25
C ASN A 718 -2.95 26.61 -0.67
N LYS A 719 -3.93 25.86 -1.18
CA LYS A 719 -4.24 24.49 -0.72
C LYS A 719 -3.33 23.39 -1.32
N GLY A 720 -2.47 23.77 -2.27
CA GLY A 720 -1.85 22.83 -3.20
C GLY A 720 -2.73 22.69 -4.45
N GLY A 721 -2.87 21.47 -4.98
CA GLY A 721 -3.75 21.18 -6.12
C GLY A 721 -3.10 20.26 -7.14
N GLU A 722 -3.73 20.16 -8.31
CA GLU A 722 -3.22 19.37 -9.44
C GLU A 722 -1.87 19.91 -9.94
N PHE A 723 -1.13 19.05 -10.66
CA PHE A 723 0.13 19.43 -11.25
C PHE A 723 -0.07 20.61 -12.22
N ARG A 724 0.60 21.72 -11.93
CA ARG A 724 0.62 22.94 -12.74
C ARG A 724 1.87 23.74 -12.39
N LYS A 725 2.56 24.27 -13.41
CA LYS A 725 3.77 25.11 -13.28
C LYS A 725 3.40 26.60 -13.38
N TRP A 726 4.30 27.46 -12.88
CA TRP A 726 4.33 28.92 -12.99
C TRP A 726 3.20 29.70 -12.29
N TYR A 727 1.92 29.41 -12.54
CA TYR A 727 0.79 30.15 -11.93
C TYR A 727 -0.52 29.35 -11.97
N GLY A 728 -1.40 29.51 -10.96
CA GLY A 728 -2.75 28.92 -10.94
C GLY A 728 -3.07 28.17 -9.64
N ASN A 729 -4.12 27.33 -9.66
CA ASN A 729 -4.69 26.62 -8.50
C ASN A 729 -5.20 27.54 -7.38
N GLN A 730 -5.58 28.76 -7.75
CA GLN A 730 -6.04 29.79 -6.82
C GLN A 730 -7.57 29.71 -6.69
N GLU A 731 -8.05 28.68 -6.01
CA GLU A 731 -9.50 28.38 -5.94
C GLU A 731 -10.07 28.53 -4.54
N PHE A 732 -9.24 28.25 -3.52
CA PHE A 732 -9.67 28.19 -2.14
C PHE A 732 -9.47 29.51 -1.41
N VAL A 733 -10.38 29.78 -0.48
CA VAL A 733 -10.26 30.80 0.55
C VAL A 733 -10.42 30.21 1.93
N ILE A 734 -9.78 30.85 2.91
CA ILE A 734 -9.85 30.48 4.32
C ILE A 734 -10.53 31.57 5.13
N ASN A 735 -11.34 31.17 6.11
CA ASN A 735 -11.86 32.07 7.13
C ASN A 735 -10.71 32.50 8.05
N TRP A 736 -10.21 33.71 7.83
CA TRP A 736 -9.18 34.36 8.66
C TRP A 736 -9.71 35.64 9.32
N ASN A 737 -11.02 35.70 9.56
CA ASN A 737 -11.65 36.83 10.23
C ASN A 737 -10.99 37.10 11.60
N ASN A 738 -10.87 38.39 11.93
CA ASN A 738 -10.22 38.85 13.16
C ASN A 738 -8.84 38.20 13.41
N ASP A 739 -8.05 38.04 12.35
CA ASP A 739 -6.73 37.38 12.38
C ASP A 739 -6.80 35.89 12.81
N GLY A 740 -7.82 35.20 12.30
CA GLY A 740 -8.00 33.77 12.49
C GLY A 740 -8.46 33.38 13.90
N GLU A 741 -9.24 34.22 14.57
CA GLU A 741 -9.74 33.96 15.94
C GLU A 741 -10.45 32.60 16.05
N GLU A 742 -11.37 32.29 15.13
CA GLU A 742 -12.15 31.06 15.16
C GLU A 742 -11.28 29.80 15.03
N ILE A 743 -10.35 29.79 14.08
CA ILE A 743 -9.43 28.66 13.86
C ILE A 743 -8.39 28.55 14.97
N ASN A 744 -7.97 29.66 15.58
CA ASN A 744 -7.12 29.67 16.76
C ASN A 744 -7.80 29.00 17.96
N ASN A 745 -9.11 29.22 18.14
CA ASN A 745 -9.91 28.62 19.21
C ASN A 745 -10.20 27.13 18.98
N PHE A 746 -9.90 26.59 17.79
CA PHE A 746 -10.06 25.17 17.46
C PHE A 746 -8.84 24.29 17.81
N LYS A 747 -7.86 24.84 18.54
CA LYS A 747 -6.71 24.08 19.07
C LYS A 747 -7.15 23.07 20.15
N PRO A 748 -6.43 21.95 20.34
CA PRO A 748 -5.22 21.53 19.62
C PRO A 748 -5.49 20.85 18.27
N LYS A 749 -6.75 20.79 17.79
CA LYS A 749 -7.06 20.12 16.52
C LYS A 749 -6.45 20.88 15.34
N ALA A 750 -6.73 22.18 15.21
CA ALA A 750 -6.08 23.02 14.21
C ALA A 750 -4.63 23.36 14.60
N VAL A 751 -3.73 23.42 13.60
CA VAL A 751 -2.31 23.74 13.80
C VAL A 751 -1.95 24.93 12.91
N ILE A 752 -1.77 26.09 13.53
CA ILE A 752 -1.33 27.32 12.84
C ILE A 752 0.20 27.35 12.87
N ARG A 753 0.83 27.34 11.69
CA ARG A 753 2.29 27.33 11.51
C ARG A 753 2.73 28.51 10.68
N ASN A 754 3.90 29.06 11.01
CA ASN A 754 4.57 30.09 10.22
C ASN A 754 3.72 31.33 9.88
N PRO A 755 2.92 31.91 10.82
CA PRO A 755 2.04 33.04 10.53
C PRO A 755 2.78 34.32 10.13
N SER A 756 4.09 34.43 10.43
CA SER A 756 4.95 35.54 9.98
C SER A 756 5.19 35.58 8.46
N TYR A 757 4.80 34.53 7.73
CA TYR A 757 4.92 34.45 6.28
C TYR A 757 3.60 34.66 5.53
N TYR A 758 2.48 34.75 6.25
CA TYR A 758 1.19 34.97 5.62
C TYR A 758 1.17 36.31 4.88
N PHE A 759 0.47 36.34 3.76
CA PHE A 759 0.30 37.48 2.87
C PHE A 759 1.55 37.91 2.09
N LYS A 760 2.70 37.27 2.30
CA LYS A 760 3.95 37.54 1.55
C LYS A 760 3.96 36.79 0.21
N PRO A 761 4.58 37.37 -0.84
CA PRO A 761 4.87 36.64 -2.08
C PRO A 761 5.72 35.39 -1.81
N SER A 762 5.44 34.31 -2.54
CA SER A 762 6.11 33.03 -2.35
C SER A 762 6.11 32.17 -3.61
N VAL A 763 6.88 31.10 -3.57
CA VAL A 763 6.81 30.01 -4.56
C VAL A 763 6.16 28.81 -3.88
N THR A 764 4.99 28.37 -4.34
CA THR A 764 4.20 27.31 -3.71
C THR A 764 4.15 26.05 -4.57
N TRP A 765 4.08 24.88 -3.95
CA TRP A 765 3.93 23.60 -4.62
C TRP A 765 2.99 22.66 -3.87
N SER A 766 2.57 21.61 -4.55
CA SER A 766 1.73 20.56 -3.96
C SER A 766 2.61 19.55 -3.22
N LEU A 767 2.28 19.24 -1.96
CA LEU A 767 3.01 18.24 -1.17
C LEU A 767 2.97 16.86 -1.82
N VAL A 768 1.86 16.50 -2.47
CA VAL A 768 1.69 15.21 -3.14
C VAL A 768 1.43 15.46 -4.61
N SER A 769 2.19 14.80 -5.49
CA SER A 769 1.93 14.79 -6.93
C SER A 769 2.29 13.43 -7.52
N SER A 770 1.35 12.84 -8.25
CA SER A 770 1.52 11.58 -9.00
C SER A 770 2.13 11.77 -10.39
N SER A 771 2.30 13.03 -10.83
CA SER A 771 2.84 13.39 -12.13
C SER A 771 4.30 13.85 -11.97
N TYR A 772 4.54 15.17 -11.96
CA TYR A 772 5.86 15.76 -11.84
C TYR A 772 5.93 16.73 -10.65
N PHE A 773 7.15 17.07 -10.23
CA PHE A 773 7.36 18.21 -9.35
C PHE A 773 7.18 19.50 -10.14
N GLY A 774 6.43 20.44 -9.58
CA GLY A 774 6.16 21.73 -10.23
C GLY A 774 5.75 22.76 -9.21
N VAL A 775 6.18 24.00 -9.44
CA VAL A 775 5.96 25.11 -8.52
C VAL A 775 5.20 26.24 -9.21
N ARG A 776 4.54 27.08 -8.42
CA ARG A 776 3.75 28.22 -8.88
C ARG A 776 4.14 29.46 -8.10
N TYR A 777 4.27 30.57 -8.79
CA TYR A 777 4.38 31.87 -8.16
C TYR A 777 3.04 32.23 -7.50
N SER A 778 3.09 32.59 -6.23
CA SER A 778 1.98 33.14 -5.46
C SER A 778 2.32 34.58 -5.08
N GLY A 779 1.47 35.52 -5.48
CA GLY A 779 1.65 36.93 -5.15
C GLY A 779 1.39 37.21 -3.66
N LYS A 780 1.28 38.49 -3.32
CA LYS A 780 0.81 38.91 -1.99
C LYS A 780 -0.66 38.52 -1.78
N GLY A 781 -1.09 38.45 -0.52
CA GLY A 781 -2.50 38.22 -0.17
C GLY A 781 -2.85 36.79 0.25
N PHE A 782 -1.92 35.84 0.14
CA PHE A 782 -2.20 34.42 0.37
C PHE A 782 -1.79 33.93 1.76
N ILE A 783 -2.61 33.06 2.33
CA ILE A 783 -2.24 32.13 3.40
C ILE A 783 -1.98 30.76 2.74
N PHE A 784 -1.14 29.91 3.32
CA PHE A 784 -0.74 28.64 2.71
C PHE A 784 -0.98 27.43 3.61
N ASP A 785 -1.25 26.28 2.99
CA ASP A 785 -1.63 25.02 3.62
C ASP A 785 -0.42 24.10 3.87
N SER A 786 -0.58 23.15 4.78
CA SER A 786 0.37 22.05 4.96
C SER A 786 0.65 21.22 3.69
N ALA A 787 -0.36 21.04 2.82
CA ALA A 787 -0.27 20.41 1.51
C ALA A 787 0.08 21.38 0.36
N GLY A 788 0.14 22.69 0.66
CA GLY A 788 0.55 23.78 -0.23
C GLY A 788 1.79 24.48 0.30
N SER A 789 2.86 23.71 0.58
CA SER A 789 4.10 24.25 1.14
C SER A 789 4.69 25.34 0.22
N SER A 790 5.44 26.27 0.81
CA SER A 790 5.90 27.47 0.11
C SER A 790 7.33 27.85 0.50
N ALA A 791 8.09 28.39 -0.45
CA ALA A 791 9.41 28.94 -0.25
C ALA A 791 9.36 30.48 -0.36
N PHE A 792 10.10 31.14 0.52
CA PHE A 792 10.15 32.60 0.66
C PHE A 792 11.58 33.11 0.49
N CYS A 793 11.74 34.28 -0.12
CA CYS A 793 13.03 34.96 -0.30
C CYS A 793 12.88 36.46 -0.53
N GLN A 794 14.01 37.14 -0.73
CA GLN A 794 14.05 38.52 -1.21
C GLN A 794 13.38 38.64 -2.59
N SER A 795 12.69 39.75 -2.81
CA SER A 795 11.80 39.95 -3.97
C SER A 795 12.52 39.85 -5.32
N ASP A 796 13.81 40.12 -5.39
CA ASP A 796 14.58 40.12 -6.64
C ASP A 796 15.07 38.71 -7.05
N MET A 797 14.99 37.71 -6.17
CA MET A 797 15.43 36.33 -6.42
C MET A 797 14.27 35.35 -6.67
N ILE A 798 13.02 35.78 -6.45
CA ILE A 798 11.86 34.88 -6.50
C ILE A 798 11.63 34.25 -7.88
N PHE A 799 11.90 34.97 -8.96
CA PHE A 799 11.79 34.44 -10.33
C PHE A 799 12.92 33.47 -10.65
N SER A 800 14.16 33.75 -10.21
CA SER A 800 15.27 32.81 -10.35
C SER A 800 15.00 31.51 -9.59
N LEU A 801 14.47 31.59 -8.37
CA LEU A 801 14.02 30.41 -7.61
C LEU A 801 12.92 29.63 -8.35
N THR A 802 11.92 30.34 -8.87
CA THR A 802 10.81 29.72 -9.61
C THR A 802 11.33 28.99 -10.87
N GLY A 803 12.22 29.64 -11.63
CA GLY A 803 12.85 29.06 -12.82
C GLY A 803 13.67 27.80 -12.48
N PHE A 804 14.47 27.86 -11.40
CA PHE A 804 15.24 26.71 -10.94
C PHE A 804 14.33 25.54 -10.57
N LEU A 805 13.32 25.78 -9.72
CA LEU A 805 12.44 24.72 -9.23
C LEU A 805 11.53 24.12 -10.33
N CYS A 806 11.28 24.85 -11.41
CA CYS A 806 10.59 24.34 -12.60
C CYS A 806 11.51 23.69 -13.65
N SER A 807 12.82 23.60 -13.41
CA SER A 807 13.79 23.08 -14.39
C SER A 807 13.96 21.55 -14.35
N ASN A 808 14.43 20.98 -15.47
CA ASN A 808 14.84 19.57 -15.56
C ASN A 808 15.98 19.23 -14.57
N VAL A 809 16.83 20.20 -14.24
CA VAL A 809 17.88 20.05 -13.21
C VAL A 809 17.24 19.76 -11.86
N THR A 810 16.28 20.57 -11.42
CA THR A 810 15.56 20.30 -10.15
C THR A 810 14.83 18.96 -10.20
N SER A 811 14.19 18.62 -11.32
CA SER A 811 13.52 17.31 -11.48
C SER A 811 14.48 16.14 -11.25
N LYS A 812 15.69 16.19 -11.83
CA LYS A 812 16.73 15.17 -11.64
C LYS A 812 17.25 15.12 -10.20
N LEU A 813 17.49 16.29 -9.58
CA LEU A 813 18.00 16.40 -8.21
C LEU A 813 16.99 15.92 -7.17
N ILE A 814 15.72 16.33 -7.29
CA ILE A 814 14.69 15.97 -6.31
C ILE A 814 14.37 14.47 -6.37
N GLN A 815 14.43 13.85 -7.56
CA GLN A 815 14.29 12.40 -7.71
C GLN A 815 15.42 11.61 -7.03
N ALA A 816 16.63 12.19 -6.93
CA ALA A 816 17.74 11.56 -6.23
C ALA A 816 17.54 11.56 -4.71
N ILE A 817 17.02 12.66 -4.16
CA ILE A 817 16.77 12.84 -2.72
C ILE A 817 15.52 12.09 -2.28
N ASN A 818 14.46 12.19 -3.07
CA ASN A 818 13.16 11.60 -2.76
C ASN A 818 12.40 11.25 -4.05
N PRO A 819 12.53 10.01 -4.57
CA PRO A 819 11.80 9.54 -5.75
C PRO A 819 10.32 9.21 -5.46
N THR A 820 9.82 9.50 -4.26
CA THR A 820 8.40 9.28 -3.91
C THR A 820 7.51 10.43 -4.39
N LEU A 821 6.19 10.27 -4.22
CA LEU A 821 5.20 11.28 -4.62
C LEU A 821 5.17 12.52 -3.72
N ASN A 822 5.90 12.50 -2.60
CA ASN A 822 5.80 13.51 -1.54
C ASN A 822 6.96 14.51 -1.59
N PHE A 823 6.67 15.77 -1.90
CA PHE A 823 7.64 16.88 -1.95
C PHE A 823 7.53 17.75 -0.71
N SER A 824 8.14 17.33 0.40
CA SER A 824 8.12 18.11 1.65
C SER A 824 9.00 19.36 1.57
N SER A 825 8.73 20.36 2.43
CA SER A 825 9.61 21.53 2.55
C SER A 825 11.05 21.15 2.92
N GLY A 826 11.25 20.06 3.65
CA GLY A 826 12.57 19.51 3.94
C GLY A 826 13.29 19.01 2.68
N ASN A 827 12.58 18.34 1.77
CA ASN A 827 13.19 17.86 0.52
C ASN A 827 13.62 19.02 -0.39
N VAL A 828 12.77 20.03 -0.52
CA VAL A 828 13.09 21.22 -1.33
C VAL A 828 14.24 22.02 -0.70
N ALA A 829 14.28 22.11 0.63
CA ALA A 829 15.34 22.83 1.34
C ALA A 829 16.74 22.25 1.11
N VAL A 830 16.89 20.95 0.83
CA VAL A 830 18.22 20.32 0.66
C VAL A 830 18.69 20.26 -0.80
N LEU A 831 17.97 20.88 -1.74
CA LEU A 831 18.41 20.93 -3.15
C LEU A 831 19.71 21.74 -3.28
N PRO A 832 20.68 21.31 -4.10
CA PRO A 832 21.91 22.06 -4.31
C PRO A 832 21.67 23.31 -5.14
N TRP A 833 22.09 24.45 -4.60
CA TRP A 833 21.97 25.78 -5.19
C TRP A 833 23.36 26.37 -5.43
N ILE A 834 23.59 26.96 -6.62
CA ILE A 834 24.87 27.57 -6.99
C ILE A 834 24.67 29.07 -7.21
N SER A 835 24.79 29.88 -6.14
CA SER A 835 24.50 31.32 -6.17
C SER A 835 25.26 32.10 -7.24
N GLU A 836 26.55 31.81 -7.45
CA GLU A 836 27.36 32.51 -8.47
C GLU A 836 26.76 32.32 -9.87
N LYS A 837 26.43 31.07 -10.24
CA LYS A 837 25.86 30.74 -11.54
C LYS A 837 24.45 31.28 -11.70
N ALA A 838 23.63 31.17 -10.66
CA ALA A 838 22.27 31.74 -10.64
C ALA A 838 22.28 33.25 -10.89
N ASN A 839 23.20 33.99 -10.27
CA ASN A 839 23.32 35.44 -10.47
C ASN A 839 23.75 35.82 -11.90
N ILE A 840 24.58 35.01 -12.56
CA ILE A 840 25.00 35.23 -13.96
C ILE A 840 23.81 35.11 -14.91
N ILE A 841 22.96 34.09 -14.74
CA ILE A 841 21.83 33.83 -15.64
C ILE A 841 20.55 34.60 -15.27
N LYS A 842 20.48 35.16 -14.06
CA LYS A 842 19.31 35.85 -13.49
C LYS A 842 18.59 36.81 -14.45
N PRO A 843 19.26 37.73 -15.18
CA PRO A 843 18.54 38.66 -16.06
C PRO A 843 17.74 37.95 -17.16
N LYS A 844 18.28 36.87 -17.72
CA LYS A 844 17.64 36.09 -18.78
C LYS A 844 16.53 35.22 -18.21
N ILE A 845 16.80 34.52 -17.10
CA ILE A 845 15.82 33.67 -16.41
C ILE A 845 14.62 34.49 -15.94
N ASN A 846 14.82 35.65 -15.33
CA ASN A 846 13.71 36.45 -14.82
C ASN A 846 12.74 36.84 -15.94
N SER A 847 13.25 37.27 -17.10
CA SER A 847 12.39 37.58 -18.25
C SER A 847 11.61 36.36 -18.76
N ILE A 848 12.26 35.19 -18.86
CA ILE A 848 11.61 33.94 -19.28
C ILE A 848 10.51 33.55 -18.29
N VAL A 849 10.83 33.52 -17.00
CA VAL A 849 9.92 33.12 -15.93
C VAL A 849 8.73 34.07 -15.83
N GLU A 850 8.95 35.37 -15.95
CA GLU A 850 7.87 36.37 -16.00
C GLU A 850 6.93 36.11 -17.18
N ASN A 851 7.46 35.82 -18.37
CA ASN A 851 6.66 35.46 -19.54
C ASN A 851 5.86 34.17 -19.31
N CYS A 852 6.48 33.12 -18.76
CA CYS A 852 5.78 31.88 -18.39
C CYS A 852 4.64 32.14 -17.41
N ILE A 853 4.90 32.89 -16.33
CA ILE A 853 3.89 33.26 -15.32
C ILE A 853 2.75 34.04 -15.97
N ASN A 854 3.06 35.00 -16.86
CA ASN A 854 2.05 35.81 -17.53
C ASN A 854 1.17 34.98 -18.47
N THR A 855 1.76 34.08 -19.26
CA THR A 855 1.01 33.16 -20.14
C THR A 855 0.11 32.23 -19.33
N TYR A 856 0.63 31.65 -18.23
CA TYR A 856 -0.16 30.80 -17.33
C TYR A 856 -1.26 31.54 -16.59
N ARG A 857 -1.05 32.82 -16.25
CA ARG A 857 -2.08 33.69 -15.67
C ARG A 857 -3.17 33.97 -16.70
N GLN A 858 -2.81 34.35 -17.92
CA GLN A 858 -3.78 34.55 -18.99
C GLN A 858 -4.61 33.29 -19.27
N ASP A 859 -3.97 32.10 -19.28
CA ASP A 859 -4.67 30.82 -19.39
C ASP A 859 -5.66 30.61 -18.23
N TRP A 860 -5.23 30.84 -16.99
CA TRP A 860 -6.10 30.72 -15.80
C TRP A 860 -7.31 31.66 -15.88
N ASP A 861 -7.09 32.91 -16.31
CA ASP A 861 -8.10 33.95 -16.40
C ASP A 861 -8.99 33.84 -17.65
N ASN A 862 -8.80 32.79 -18.48
CA ASN A 862 -9.70 32.45 -19.58
C ASN A 862 -10.95 31.69 -19.13
N PHE A 863 -11.01 31.24 -17.87
CA PHE A 863 -12.08 30.36 -17.39
C PHE A 863 -12.77 30.93 -16.14
N GLU A 864 -14.08 30.70 -16.02
CA GLU A 864 -14.95 31.24 -14.96
C GLU A 864 -14.60 30.82 -13.52
N THR A 865 -13.68 29.88 -13.37
CA THR A 865 -13.12 29.45 -12.08
C THR A 865 -12.04 30.39 -11.58
N SER A 866 -11.54 31.33 -12.40
CA SER A 866 -10.72 32.45 -11.94
C SER A 866 -11.61 33.60 -11.47
N TRP A 867 -11.27 34.22 -10.34
CA TRP A 867 -11.92 35.46 -9.89
C TRP A 867 -11.54 36.67 -10.76
N ASP A 868 -10.47 36.59 -11.56
CA ASP A 868 -10.03 37.62 -12.49
C ASP A 868 -10.59 37.41 -13.91
N PHE A 869 -11.44 36.40 -14.12
CA PHE A 869 -12.07 36.12 -15.41
C PHE A 869 -12.87 37.32 -15.93
N GLN A 870 -12.51 37.80 -17.13
CA GLN A 870 -13.09 39.01 -17.73
C GLN A 870 -14.21 38.70 -18.73
N THR A 871 -13.91 37.91 -19.75
CA THR A 871 -14.81 37.63 -20.87
C THR A 871 -14.40 36.32 -21.53
N HIS A 872 -15.39 35.53 -21.96
CA HIS A 872 -15.16 34.25 -22.63
C HIS A 872 -14.28 34.42 -23.90
N PRO A 873 -13.26 33.56 -24.14
CA PRO A 873 -12.35 33.72 -25.26
C PRO A 873 -13.03 33.85 -26.64
N LEU A 874 -14.13 33.14 -26.85
CA LEU A 874 -14.89 33.14 -28.11
C LEU A 874 -15.64 34.45 -28.41
N LEU A 875 -15.63 35.43 -27.51
CA LEU A 875 -16.28 36.73 -27.69
C LEU A 875 -15.31 37.89 -27.91
N ARG A 876 -14.00 37.68 -27.70
CA ARG A 876 -13.00 38.76 -27.64
C ARG A 876 -12.68 39.41 -28.99
N HIS A 877 -13.12 38.80 -30.09
CA HIS A 877 -12.75 39.19 -31.44
C HIS A 877 -13.90 39.81 -32.25
N ASN A 878 -15.09 39.97 -31.65
CA ASN A 878 -16.26 40.56 -32.30
C ASN A 878 -16.54 39.97 -33.70
N THR A 879 -16.41 38.65 -33.83
CA THR A 879 -16.67 37.95 -35.09
C THR A 879 -18.18 37.77 -35.29
N LYS A 880 -18.62 37.74 -36.55
CA LYS A 880 -20.02 37.41 -36.86
C LYS A 880 -20.29 35.90 -36.74
N HIS A 881 -19.29 35.06 -36.99
CA HIS A 881 -19.43 33.60 -36.91
C HIS A 881 -18.70 33.04 -35.68
N LEU A 882 -19.37 32.15 -34.95
CA LEU A 882 -18.80 31.44 -33.80
C LEU A 882 -17.68 30.47 -34.22
N SER A 883 -17.79 29.85 -35.39
CA SER A 883 -16.75 28.98 -35.94
C SER A 883 -15.44 29.74 -36.21
N GLU A 884 -15.54 30.99 -36.66
CA GLU A 884 -14.40 31.89 -36.83
C GLU A 884 -13.77 32.25 -35.47
N ALA A 885 -14.57 32.62 -34.48
CA ALA A 885 -14.09 32.86 -33.12
C ALA A 885 -13.35 31.64 -32.54
N PHE A 886 -13.88 30.44 -32.75
CA PHE A 886 -13.23 29.20 -32.33
C PHE A 886 -11.91 28.96 -33.05
N THR A 887 -11.84 29.22 -34.37
CA THR A 887 -10.61 29.08 -35.14
C THR A 887 -9.53 30.05 -34.65
N ILE A 888 -9.90 31.29 -34.31
CA ILE A 888 -8.98 32.28 -33.72
C ILE A 888 -8.50 31.81 -32.34
N TRP A 889 -9.40 31.32 -31.49
CA TRP A 889 -9.06 30.78 -30.18
C TRP A 889 -8.13 29.55 -30.28
N GLN A 890 -8.40 28.64 -31.21
CA GLN A 890 -7.56 27.49 -31.48
C GLN A 890 -6.14 27.90 -31.89
N SER A 891 -6.03 28.84 -32.84
CA SER A 891 -4.72 29.36 -33.27
C SER A 891 -3.96 30.04 -32.12
N LYS A 892 -4.64 30.87 -31.33
CA LYS A 892 -4.03 31.56 -30.19
C LYS A 892 -3.58 30.63 -29.07
N SER A 893 -4.43 29.66 -28.70
CA SER A 893 -4.10 28.70 -27.64
C SER A 893 -2.96 27.77 -28.06
N GLU A 894 -2.90 27.34 -29.33
CA GLU A 894 -1.77 26.56 -29.84
C GLU A 894 -0.49 27.40 -29.91
N THR A 895 -0.57 28.67 -30.34
CA THR A 895 0.59 29.58 -30.35
C THR A 895 1.14 29.77 -28.93
N ALA A 896 0.27 30.07 -27.96
CA ALA A 896 0.67 30.21 -26.56
C ALA A 896 1.27 28.91 -25.98
N PHE A 897 0.75 27.75 -26.40
CA PHE A 897 1.27 26.44 -26.00
C PHE A 897 2.71 26.23 -26.51
N ARG A 898 2.98 26.54 -27.78
CA ARG A 898 4.30 26.38 -28.39
C ARG A 898 5.30 27.42 -27.89
N GLU A 899 4.88 28.67 -27.74
CA GLU A 899 5.73 29.72 -27.14
C GLU A 899 6.12 29.36 -25.70
N LEU A 900 5.17 28.85 -24.91
CA LEU A 900 5.44 28.41 -23.56
C LEU A 900 6.38 27.20 -23.53
N GLN A 901 6.18 26.21 -24.40
CA GLN A 901 7.09 25.07 -24.54
C GLN A 901 8.52 25.55 -24.80
N GLN A 902 8.71 26.47 -25.75
CA GLN A 902 10.02 27.08 -26.04
C GLN A 902 10.60 27.83 -24.83
N LEU A 903 9.78 28.60 -24.10
CA LEU A 903 10.24 29.31 -22.90
C LEU A 903 10.68 28.36 -21.78
N GLU A 904 9.96 27.25 -21.58
CA GLU A 904 10.37 26.23 -20.61
C GLU A 904 11.65 25.51 -21.03
N GLU A 905 11.80 25.21 -22.32
CA GLU A 905 13.03 24.64 -22.90
C GLU A 905 14.22 25.59 -22.75
N GLU A 906 14.02 26.88 -22.96
CA GLU A 906 15.02 27.92 -22.73
C GLU A 906 15.40 28.03 -21.24
N ASN A 907 14.42 28.00 -20.33
CA ASN A 907 14.69 27.93 -18.89
C ASN A 907 15.54 26.71 -18.55
N ASN A 908 15.19 25.53 -19.08
CA ASN A 908 15.95 24.31 -18.89
C ASN A 908 17.38 24.46 -19.43
N ARG A 909 17.56 25.00 -20.64
CA ARG A 909 18.88 25.20 -21.27
C ARG A 909 19.82 26.02 -20.38
N TYR A 910 19.35 27.15 -19.84
CA TYR A 910 20.16 27.99 -18.96
C TYR A 910 20.54 27.29 -17.65
N TRP A 911 19.62 26.53 -17.02
CA TRP A 911 19.92 25.81 -15.79
C TRP A 911 20.82 24.59 -16.02
N ILE A 912 20.62 23.85 -17.12
CA ILE A 912 21.47 22.73 -17.52
C ILE A 912 22.90 23.22 -17.77
N GLU A 913 23.07 24.36 -18.47
CA GLU A 913 24.38 24.96 -18.71
C GLU A 913 25.03 25.46 -17.41
N ALA A 914 24.27 26.11 -16.54
CA ALA A 914 24.75 26.61 -15.25
C ALA A 914 25.27 25.49 -14.33
N TYR A 915 24.71 24.28 -14.45
CA TYR A 915 25.09 23.10 -13.66
C TYR A 915 26.06 22.16 -14.42
N GLY A 916 26.39 22.42 -15.69
CA GLY A 916 27.32 21.60 -16.46
C GLY A 916 26.78 20.21 -16.86
N LEU A 917 25.45 20.09 -17.04
CA LEU A 917 24.74 18.82 -17.25
C LEU A 917 24.30 18.60 -18.71
N GLN A 918 24.91 19.27 -19.68
CA GLN A 918 24.52 19.22 -21.10
C GLN A 918 24.63 17.80 -21.70
N ASP A 919 25.52 16.96 -21.17
CA ASP A 919 25.71 15.58 -21.64
C ASP A 919 24.67 14.60 -21.03
N GLU A 920 23.93 15.02 -19.99
CA GLU A 920 23.05 14.16 -19.20
C GLU A 920 21.57 14.54 -19.29
N LEU A 921 21.29 15.81 -19.52
CA LEU A 921 19.95 16.38 -19.57
C LEU A 921 19.77 17.15 -20.85
N THR A 922 18.57 17.02 -21.42
CA THR A 922 18.16 17.81 -22.57
C THR A 922 17.17 18.89 -22.15
N PRO A 923 17.12 20.01 -22.89
CA PRO A 923 16.20 21.10 -22.57
C PRO A 923 14.74 20.77 -22.89
N GLU A 924 14.47 19.77 -23.75
CA GLU A 924 13.14 19.51 -24.30
C GLU A 924 12.07 19.31 -23.21
N VAL A 925 10.87 19.80 -23.50
CA VAL A 925 9.71 19.66 -22.63
C VAL A 925 8.59 18.89 -23.33
N PRO A 926 8.24 17.69 -22.83
CA PRO A 926 7.12 16.92 -23.35
C PRO A 926 5.77 17.67 -23.28
N ASP A 927 4.91 17.45 -24.28
CA ASP A 927 3.58 18.06 -24.38
C ASP A 927 2.71 17.81 -23.12
N ASP A 928 2.88 16.68 -22.42
CA ASP A 928 2.11 16.33 -21.20
C ASP A 928 2.55 17.09 -19.95
N GLN A 929 3.71 17.76 -19.98
CA GLN A 929 4.16 18.63 -18.89
C GLN A 929 3.62 20.06 -19.00
N ILE A 930 3.17 20.46 -20.20
CA ILE A 930 2.56 21.76 -20.44
C ILE A 930 1.08 21.69 -20.08
N THR A 931 0.70 22.47 -19.07
CA THR A 931 -0.61 22.36 -18.39
C THR A 931 -1.59 23.47 -18.73
N ILE A 932 -1.25 24.36 -19.67
CA ILE A 932 -2.22 25.31 -20.24
C ILE A 932 -3.19 24.61 -21.19
N ARG A 933 -4.41 25.10 -21.30
CA ARG A 933 -5.46 24.43 -22.08
C ARG A 933 -5.37 24.80 -23.56
N ARG A 934 -5.13 23.79 -24.40
CA ARG A 934 -5.39 23.89 -25.85
C ARG A 934 -6.90 23.94 -26.13
N ALA A 935 -7.30 24.64 -27.18
CA ALA A 935 -8.70 24.69 -27.58
C ALA A 935 -9.27 23.29 -27.85
N ASP A 936 -10.46 23.05 -27.32
CA ASP A 936 -11.22 21.81 -27.45
C ASP A 936 -12.66 22.21 -27.75
N LEU A 937 -13.13 21.87 -28.95
CA LEU A 937 -14.43 22.32 -29.44
C LEU A 937 -15.57 21.94 -28.50
N ASN A 938 -15.57 20.73 -27.95
CA ASN A 938 -16.66 20.28 -27.09
C ASN A 938 -16.63 21.03 -25.75
N LYS A 939 -15.46 21.12 -25.12
CA LYS A 939 -15.31 21.78 -23.82
C LYS A 939 -15.49 23.31 -23.91
N ASP A 940 -15.02 23.93 -24.99
CA ASP A 940 -15.12 25.39 -25.19
C ASP A 940 -16.54 25.84 -25.52
N ILE A 941 -17.33 25.00 -26.23
CA ILE A 941 -18.75 25.26 -26.45
C ILE A 941 -19.55 25.08 -25.15
N ARG A 942 -19.26 24.06 -24.34
CA ARG A 942 -19.90 23.89 -23.03
C ARG A 942 -19.58 25.07 -22.09
N SER A 943 -18.35 25.58 -22.09
CA SER A 943 -17.99 26.78 -21.32
C SER A 943 -18.63 28.06 -21.86
N LEU A 944 -18.78 28.21 -23.18
CA LEU A 944 -19.52 29.34 -23.76
C LEU A 944 -20.99 29.32 -23.32
N ILE A 945 -21.62 28.14 -23.28
CA ILE A 945 -22.99 28.00 -22.80
C ILE A 945 -23.08 28.37 -21.31
N SER A 946 -22.12 27.94 -20.48
CA SER A 946 -22.05 28.35 -19.07
C SER A 946 -21.93 29.87 -18.90
N TYR A 947 -21.05 30.50 -19.69
CA TYR A 947 -20.89 31.95 -19.70
C TYR A 947 -22.18 32.67 -20.12
N ALA A 948 -22.85 32.17 -21.17
CA ALA A 948 -24.12 32.70 -21.63
C ALA A 948 -25.22 32.60 -20.55
N VAL A 949 -25.31 31.47 -19.83
CA VAL A 949 -26.18 31.34 -18.65
C VAL A 949 -25.80 32.37 -17.59
N GLY A 950 -24.50 32.60 -17.36
CA GLY A 950 -24.02 33.64 -16.46
C GLY A 950 -24.46 35.05 -16.86
N CYS A 951 -24.43 35.39 -18.15
CA CYS A 951 -24.98 36.65 -18.65
C CYS A 951 -26.50 36.74 -18.45
N ILE A 952 -27.24 35.68 -18.79
CA ILE A 952 -28.70 35.62 -18.63
C ILE A 952 -29.11 35.76 -17.15
N MET A 953 -28.32 35.19 -16.24
CA MET A 953 -28.55 35.28 -14.79
C MET A 953 -28.05 36.59 -14.16
N GLY A 954 -27.32 37.42 -14.91
CA GLY A 954 -26.75 38.69 -14.43
C GLY A 954 -25.44 38.55 -13.66
N ARG A 955 -24.77 37.38 -13.68
CA ARG A 955 -23.43 37.20 -13.11
C ARG A 955 -22.37 37.94 -13.92
N TYR A 956 -22.49 37.89 -15.25
CA TYR A 956 -21.64 38.58 -16.21
C TYR A 956 -22.49 39.52 -17.07
N SER A 957 -21.85 40.41 -17.82
CA SER A 957 -22.51 41.30 -18.78
C SER A 957 -21.76 41.32 -20.11
N LEU A 958 -22.48 41.59 -21.20
CA LEU A 958 -21.88 41.92 -22.49
C LEU A 958 -21.49 43.40 -22.57
N ASP A 959 -22.01 44.24 -21.67
CA ASP A 959 -21.72 45.68 -21.62
C ASP A 959 -20.41 46.00 -20.89
N LYS A 960 -19.98 45.12 -19.98
CA LYS A 960 -18.82 45.35 -19.11
C LYS A 960 -18.07 44.04 -18.84
N PRO A 961 -16.74 44.00 -19.00
CA PRO A 961 -15.94 42.83 -18.67
C PRO A 961 -15.83 42.61 -17.16
N GLY A 962 -15.63 41.35 -16.76
CA GLY A 962 -15.44 40.94 -15.38
C GLY A 962 -16.71 40.42 -14.70
N LEU A 963 -16.53 39.90 -13.49
CA LEU A 963 -17.62 39.48 -12.62
C LEU A 963 -18.46 40.69 -12.18
N ILE A 964 -19.75 40.71 -12.56
CA ILE A 964 -20.66 41.83 -12.29
C ILE A 964 -21.40 41.62 -10.97
N HIS A 965 -21.91 40.41 -10.72
CA HIS A 965 -22.73 40.12 -9.55
C HIS A 965 -22.33 38.80 -8.86
N ALA A 966 -21.89 38.89 -7.61
CA ALA A 966 -21.59 37.76 -6.73
C ALA A 966 -21.76 38.12 -5.24
N GLY A 967 -22.98 38.53 -4.85
CA GLY A 967 -23.34 38.85 -3.45
C GLY A 967 -23.67 40.32 -3.18
N GLN A 968 -23.33 41.21 -4.11
CA GLN A 968 -23.68 42.64 -4.06
C GLN A 968 -25.17 42.87 -4.32
N PRO A 969 -25.75 44.06 -4.03
CA PRO A 969 -27.06 44.43 -4.54
C PRO A 969 -27.09 44.37 -6.07
N PHE A 970 -28.11 43.72 -6.64
CA PHE A 970 -28.22 43.54 -8.09
C PHE A 970 -28.59 44.86 -8.79
N ASP A 971 -27.78 45.27 -9.78
CA ASP A 971 -28.02 46.46 -10.59
C ASP A 971 -28.37 46.08 -12.04
N PRO A 972 -29.65 46.18 -12.45
CA PRO A 972 -30.07 45.84 -13.81
C PRO A 972 -29.52 46.79 -14.87
N THR A 973 -29.07 48.01 -14.50
CA THR A 973 -28.56 49.00 -15.47
C THR A 973 -27.22 48.60 -16.08
N LEU A 974 -26.54 47.59 -15.51
CA LEU A 974 -25.30 47.01 -16.01
C LEU A 974 -25.51 45.90 -17.05
N HIS A 975 -26.77 45.60 -17.42
CA HIS A 975 -27.16 44.54 -18.34
C HIS A 975 -28.11 45.08 -19.42
N GLN A 976 -27.67 46.05 -20.22
CA GLN A 976 -28.50 46.73 -21.23
C GLN A 976 -28.51 45.97 -22.55
N THR A 977 -27.35 45.47 -23.00
CA THR A 977 -27.22 44.79 -24.29
C THR A 977 -27.95 43.44 -24.30
N LEU A 978 -27.90 42.72 -23.18
CA LEU A 978 -28.72 41.54 -22.91
C LEU A 978 -29.27 41.68 -21.49
N SER A 979 -30.55 42.01 -21.37
CA SER A 979 -31.22 42.14 -20.07
C SER A 979 -31.03 40.87 -19.26
N ALA A 980 -30.56 40.96 -18.02
CA ALA A 980 -30.56 39.79 -17.13
C ALA A 980 -32.00 39.42 -16.74
N SER A 981 -32.23 38.17 -16.33
CA SER A 981 -33.51 37.78 -15.75
C SER A 981 -33.84 38.67 -14.56
N SER A 982 -35.05 39.21 -14.48
CA SER A 982 -35.50 40.10 -13.40
C SER A 982 -35.49 39.40 -12.04
N ASP A 983 -35.66 38.07 -12.05
CA ASP A 983 -35.85 37.24 -10.87
C ASP A 983 -34.77 36.18 -10.64
N ALA A 984 -33.79 36.13 -11.53
CA ALA A 984 -32.74 35.11 -11.56
C ALA A 984 -33.27 33.66 -11.64
N ILE A 985 -34.51 33.48 -12.08
CA ILE A 985 -35.14 32.19 -12.38
C ILE A 985 -35.23 32.07 -13.91
N ILE A 986 -34.81 30.93 -14.45
CA ILE A 986 -34.97 30.62 -15.88
C ILE A 986 -35.55 29.21 -16.04
N PRO A 987 -36.73 29.05 -16.66
CA PRO A 987 -37.34 27.74 -16.85
C PRO A 987 -36.58 26.93 -17.91
N ILE A 988 -36.51 25.62 -17.66
CA ILE A 988 -35.95 24.58 -18.53
C ILE A 988 -37.00 23.46 -18.67
N THR A 989 -37.74 23.47 -19.78
CA THR A 989 -38.79 22.50 -20.08
C THR A 989 -38.54 21.74 -21.39
N ASP A 990 -39.24 20.62 -21.59
CA ASP A 990 -39.14 19.79 -22.81
C ASP A 990 -39.64 20.52 -24.06
N GLN A 991 -40.51 21.50 -23.90
CA GLN A 991 -40.97 22.44 -24.94
C GLN A 991 -40.85 23.89 -24.49
N ALA A 992 -40.96 24.84 -25.41
CA ALA A 992 -40.93 26.28 -25.13
C ALA A 992 -42.30 26.75 -24.59
N TYR A 993 -42.62 26.41 -23.34
CA TYR A 993 -43.86 26.84 -22.70
C TYR A 993 -43.83 28.31 -22.27
N PHE A 994 -42.65 28.89 -22.04
CA PHE A 994 -42.48 30.25 -21.52
C PHE A 994 -41.67 31.11 -22.49
N ASP A 995 -42.01 32.39 -22.59
CA ASP A 995 -41.29 33.35 -23.43
C ASP A 995 -39.85 33.57 -22.95
N ASN A 996 -39.60 33.41 -21.64
CA ASN A 996 -38.28 33.51 -21.01
C ASN A 996 -37.57 32.15 -20.83
N ASP A 997 -37.95 31.11 -21.58
CA ASP A 997 -37.27 29.80 -21.57
C ASP A 997 -35.78 29.88 -21.92
N ILE A 998 -34.98 28.98 -21.33
CA ILE A 998 -33.52 28.98 -21.47
C ILE A 998 -33.03 28.98 -22.92
N VAL A 999 -33.70 28.26 -23.82
CA VAL A 999 -33.27 28.17 -25.22
C VAL A 999 -33.59 29.48 -25.94
N THR A 1000 -34.74 30.10 -25.65
CA THR A 1000 -35.11 31.42 -26.20
C THR A 1000 -34.09 32.47 -25.77
N ARG A 1001 -33.73 32.50 -24.48
CA ARG A 1001 -32.75 33.43 -23.91
C ARG A 1001 -31.33 33.17 -24.44
N PHE A 1002 -30.97 31.90 -24.67
CA PHE A 1002 -29.70 31.55 -25.28
C PHE A 1002 -29.61 31.97 -26.76
N ILE A 1003 -30.70 31.84 -27.51
CA ILE A 1003 -30.80 32.35 -28.89
C ILE A 1003 -30.66 33.87 -28.93
N GLU A 1004 -31.30 34.58 -28.00
CA GLU A 1004 -31.17 36.04 -27.85
C GLU A 1004 -29.71 36.43 -27.56
N PHE A 1005 -29.05 35.72 -26.64
CA PHE A 1005 -27.63 35.89 -26.39
C PHE A 1005 -26.81 35.73 -27.68
N LEU A 1006 -27.04 34.68 -28.49
CA LEU A 1006 -26.29 34.47 -29.73
C LEU A 1006 -26.53 35.56 -30.78
N ARG A 1007 -27.76 36.08 -30.89
CA ARG A 1007 -28.09 37.19 -31.81
C ARG A 1007 -27.32 38.45 -31.47
N VAL A 1008 -27.20 38.73 -30.18
CA VAL A 1008 -26.57 39.94 -29.66
C VAL A 1008 -25.04 39.81 -29.61
N ALA A 1009 -24.53 38.66 -29.21
CA ALA A 1009 -23.10 38.42 -29.02
C ALA A 1009 -22.32 38.22 -30.34
N TYR A 1010 -22.99 37.85 -31.44
CA TYR A 1010 -22.36 37.62 -32.74
C TYR A 1010 -23.07 38.41 -33.85
N SER A 1011 -24.16 37.89 -34.40
CA SER A 1011 -25.02 38.60 -35.36
C SER A 1011 -26.35 37.86 -35.53
N PRO A 1012 -27.47 38.56 -35.74
CA PRO A 1012 -28.73 37.94 -36.14
C PRO A 1012 -28.64 37.21 -37.50
N GLU A 1013 -27.75 37.67 -38.40
CA GLU A 1013 -27.58 37.12 -39.76
C GLU A 1013 -26.98 35.72 -39.77
N THR A 1014 -26.19 35.36 -38.75
CA THR A 1014 -25.40 34.13 -38.66
C THR A 1014 -25.95 33.12 -37.65
N LEU A 1015 -27.15 33.39 -37.14
CA LEU A 1015 -27.76 32.63 -36.05
C LEU A 1015 -27.91 31.14 -36.39
N THR A 1016 -28.34 30.82 -37.60
CA THR A 1016 -28.57 29.43 -38.04
C THR A 1016 -27.26 28.65 -38.08
N GLU A 1017 -26.20 29.24 -38.64
CA GLU A 1017 -24.86 28.65 -38.68
C GLU A 1017 -24.29 28.45 -37.27
N ASN A 1018 -24.44 29.46 -36.40
CA ASN A 1018 -23.94 29.40 -35.03
C ASN A 1018 -24.67 28.32 -34.20
N LEU A 1019 -25.99 28.19 -34.34
CA LEU A 1019 -26.78 27.13 -33.70
C LEU A 1019 -26.35 25.74 -34.19
N ASN A 1020 -26.18 25.57 -35.50
CA ASN A 1020 -25.71 24.31 -36.07
C ASN A 1020 -24.29 23.96 -35.59
N PHE A 1021 -23.40 24.95 -35.50
CA PHE A 1021 -22.04 24.75 -34.99
C PHE A 1021 -22.03 24.25 -33.53
N ILE A 1022 -22.83 24.89 -32.66
CA ILE A 1022 -23.01 24.48 -31.26
C ILE A 1022 -23.60 23.06 -31.18
N ALA A 1023 -24.67 22.80 -31.93
CA ALA A 1023 -25.34 21.50 -31.90
C ALA A 1023 -24.42 20.36 -32.39
N ASN A 1024 -23.61 20.61 -33.42
CA ASN A 1024 -22.60 19.68 -33.91
C ASN A 1024 -21.53 19.40 -32.84
N ALA A 1025 -21.00 20.44 -32.18
CA ALA A 1025 -20.04 20.29 -31.09
C ALA A 1025 -20.62 19.46 -29.92
N LEU A 1026 -21.92 19.61 -29.65
CA LEU A 1026 -22.64 18.83 -28.65
C LEU A 1026 -23.06 17.42 -29.13
N ILE A 1027 -22.83 17.04 -30.39
CA ILE A 1027 -23.21 15.74 -30.99
C ILE A 1027 -24.73 15.61 -31.22
N LEU A 1028 -25.15 15.71 -32.49
CA LEU A 1028 -26.54 15.56 -32.95
C LEU A 1028 -26.99 14.10 -33.04
N LYS A 1029 -28.26 13.84 -32.77
CA LYS A 1029 -28.93 12.58 -33.14
C LYS A 1029 -29.50 12.67 -34.56
N ASN A 1030 -29.66 11.53 -35.23
CA ASN A 1030 -30.27 11.47 -36.56
C ASN A 1030 -31.68 12.08 -36.54
N GLY A 1031 -31.90 13.10 -37.38
CA GLY A 1031 -33.18 13.81 -37.51
C GLY A 1031 -33.46 14.86 -36.43
N GLU A 1032 -32.52 15.12 -35.50
CA GLU A 1032 -32.61 16.17 -34.48
C GLU A 1032 -32.19 17.53 -35.08
N SER A 1033 -32.95 18.58 -34.84
CA SER A 1033 -32.58 19.95 -35.21
C SER A 1033 -31.58 20.55 -34.20
N ALA A 1034 -30.89 21.62 -34.59
CA ALA A 1034 -29.92 22.29 -33.70
C ALA A 1034 -30.57 22.82 -32.41
N GLN A 1035 -31.78 23.38 -32.49
CA GLN A 1035 -32.51 23.86 -31.33
C GLN A 1035 -32.93 22.72 -30.39
N GLU A 1036 -33.40 21.59 -30.94
CA GLU A 1036 -33.75 20.40 -30.15
C GLU A 1036 -32.52 19.84 -29.42
N ARG A 1037 -31.36 19.82 -30.09
CA ARG A 1037 -30.10 19.38 -29.48
C ARG A 1037 -29.68 20.26 -28.30
N ILE A 1038 -29.75 21.58 -28.48
CA ILE A 1038 -29.42 22.55 -27.42
C ILE A 1038 -30.41 22.42 -26.25
N ARG A 1039 -31.71 22.28 -26.54
CA ARG A 1039 -32.73 22.01 -25.51
C ARG A 1039 -32.41 20.73 -24.73
N ARG A 1040 -32.08 19.64 -25.43
CA ARG A 1040 -31.66 18.38 -24.80
C ARG A 1040 -30.43 18.54 -23.91
N TYR A 1041 -29.45 19.36 -24.33
CA TYR A 1041 -28.27 19.64 -23.51
C TYR A 1041 -28.65 20.33 -22.19
N PHE A 1042 -29.45 21.39 -22.22
CA PHE A 1042 -29.91 22.07 -21.00
C PHE A 1042 -30.73 21.15 -20.08
N LEU A 1043 -31.58 20.29 -20.66
CA LEU A 1043 -32.41 19.37 -19.90
C LEU A 1043 -31.63 18.22 -19.26
N GLN A 1044 -30.52 17.78 -19.86
CA GLN A 1044 -29.91 16.49 -19.51
C GLN A 1044 -28.44 16.54 -19.11
N GLU A 1045 -27.67 17.49 -19.62
CA GLU A 1045 -26.20 17.49 -19.55
C GLU A 1045 -25.66 18.71 -18.80
N PHE A 1046 -26.24 19.90 -19.03
CA PHE A 1046 -25.73 21.17 -18.50
C PHE A 1046 -25.46 21.15 -16.99
N ILE A 1047 -26.39 20.62 -16.19
CA ILE A 1047 -26.24 20.60 -14.73
C ILE A 1047 -25.05 19.75 -14.29
N SER A 1048 -24.77 18.65 -15.00
CA SER A 1048 -23.64 17.76 -14.70
C SER A 1048 -22.31 18.45 -15.01
N ASP A 1049 -22.22 19.11 -16.17
CA ASP A 1049 -21.04 19.91 -16.55
C ASP A 1049 -20.81 21.07 -15.56
N HIS A 1050 -21.89 21.71 -15.11
CA HIS A 1050 -21.85 22.77 -14.10
C HIS A 1050 -21.37 22.25 -12.74
N ILE A 1051 -21.90 21.12 -12.27
CA ILE A 1051 -21.47 20.46 -11.03
C ILE A 1051 -19.98 20.11 -11.09
N GLN A 1052 -19.50 19.59 -12.22
CA GLN A 1052 -18.10 19.25 -12.42
C GLN A 1052 -17.19 20.50 -12.38
N THR A 1053 -17.56 21.55 -13.13
CA THR A 1053 -16.80 22.80 -13.21
C THR A 1053 -16.64 23.45 -11.83
N TYR A 1054 -17.70 23.45 -11.03
CA TYR A 1054 -17.71 24.04 -9.70
C TYR A 1054 -17.42 23.03 -8.59
N LYS A 1055 -16.73 21.90 -8.88
CA LYS A 1055 -16.25 20.90 -7.91
C LYS A 1055 -17.31 20.45 -6.88
N LYS A 1056 -18.52 20.13 -7.36
CA LYS A 1056 -19.68 19.76 -6.53
C LYS A 1056 -20.14 20.85 -5.56
N ARG A 1057 -19.91 22.12 -5.93
CA ARG A 1057 -20.41 23.34 -5.27
C ARG A 1057 -21.09 24.24 -6.32
N PRO A 1058 -22.15 23.77 -7.00
CA PRO A 1058 -22.76 24.51 -8.10
C PRO A 1058 -23.35 25.85 -7.64
N ILE A 1059 -23.18 26.89 -8.44
CA ILE A 1059 -23.77 28.23 -8.21
C ILE A 1059 -25.10 28.49 -8.95
N TYR A 1060 -25.42 27.66 -9.95
CA TYR A 1060 -26.71 27.65 -10.64
C TYR A 1060 -27.42 26.38 -10.19
N TRP A 1061 -28.50 26.54 -9.45
CA TRP A 1061 -29.23 25.44 -8.84
C TRP A 1061 -30.40 25.06 -9.72
N LEU A 1062 -30.43 23.80 -10.14
CA LEU A 1062 -31.54 23.25 -10.90
C LEU A 1062 -32.64 22.78 -9.94
N PHE A 1063 -33.69 23.58 -9.80
CA PHE A 1063 -34.94 23.16 -9.19
C PHE A 1063 -35.69 22.28 -10.17
N THR A 1064 -36.08 21.07 -9.77
CA THR A 1064 -36.62 20.07 -10.69
C THR A 1064 -37.69 19.20 -10.04
N SER A 1065 -38.76 18.93 -10.78
CA SER A 1065 -39.94 18.19 -10.27
C SER A 1065 -39.68 16.70 -10.00
N GLY A 1066 -38.71 16.10 -10.70
CA GLY A 1066 -38.38 14.70 -10.52
C GLY A 1066 -37.78 14.04 -11.77
N LYS A 1067 -37.94 12.72 -11.86
CA LYS A 1067 -37.33 11.89 -12.92
C LYS A 1067 -37.98 12.09 -14.28
N LYS A 1068 -39.26 12.47 -14.34
CA LYS A 1068 -39.95 12.80 -15.60
C LYS A 1068 -39.57 14.19 -16.09
N ARG A 1069 -38.92 15.01 -15.25
CA ARG A 1069 -38.48 16.37 -15.55
C ARG A 1069 -39.62 17.20 -16.13
N ALA A 1070 -40.81 17.06 -15.54
CA ALA A 1070 -42.00 17.81 -15.94
C ALA A 1070 -41.74 19.32 -15.84
N PHE A 1071 -40.98 19.73 -14.82
CA PHE A 1071 -40.52 21.10 -14.63
C PHE A 1071 -39.05 21.11 -14.24
N GLY A 1072 -38.30 22.04 -14.82
CA GLY A 1072 -36.96 22.43 -14.39
C GLY A 1072 -36.85 23.95 -14.40
N ALA A 1073 -36.09 24.52 -13.47
CA ALA A 1073 -35.68 25.92 -13.53
C ALA A 1073 -34.31 26.11 -12.88
N LEU A 1074 -33.46 26.92 -13.50
CA LEU A 1074 -32.21 27.36 -12.89
C LEU A 1074 -32.48 28.58 -12.01
N LEU A 1075 -31.87 28.57 -10.83
CA LEU A 1075 -31.83 29.70 -9.91
C LEU A 1075 -30.37 30.05 -9.60
N TYR A 1076 -30.00 31.33 -9.69
CA TYR A 1076 -28.65 31.77 -9.35
C TYR A 1076 -28.49 32.03 -7.85
N LEU A 1077 -27.59 31.30 -7.18
CA LEU A 1077 -27.34 31.38 -5.74
C LEU A 1077 -27.18 32.81 -5.22
N HIS A 1078 -26.33 33.63 -5.86
CA HIS A 1078 -26.03 34.99 -5.41
C HIS A 1078 -27.18 35.99 -5.62
N ARG A 1079 -28.28 35.58 -6.27
CA ARG A 1079 -29.49 36.37 -6.46
C ARG A 1079 -30.72 35.73 -5.82
N TYR A 1080 -30.51 34.71 -4.98
CA TYR A 1080 -31.59 34.10 -4.21
C TYR A 1080 -32.27 35.14 -3.31
N SER A 1081 -33.59 35.08 -3.21
CA SER A 1081 -34.40 35.85 -2.26
C SER A 1081 -35.39 34.93 -1.54
N GLU A 1082 -35.87 35.36 -0.37
CA GLU A 1082 -36.84 34.59 0.44
C GLU A 1082 -38.13 34.26 -0.32
N ASP A 1083 -38.48 35.05 -1.33
CA ASP A 1083 -39.67 34.86 -2.16
C ASP A 1083 -39.43 33.98 -3.40
N ALA A 1084 -38.18 33.56 -3.67
CA ALA A 1084 -37.83 32.83 -4.89
C ALA A 1084 -38.66 31.54 -5.06
N LEU A 1085 -38.89 30.77 -4.00
CA LEU A 1085 -39.72 29.56 -4.06
C LEU A 1085 -41.20 29.87 -4.33
N ALA A 1086 -41.73 30.94 -3.75
CA ALA A 1086 -43.10 31.39 -3.98
C ALA A 1086 -43.31 31.82 -5.43
N ARG A 1087 -42.28 32.44 -6.03
CA ARG A 1087 -42.25 32.82 -7.45
C ARG A 1087 -42.11 31.63 -8.39
N ILE A 1088 -41.20 30.68 -8.11
CA ILE A 1088 -41.13 29.41 -8.86
C ILE A 1088 -42.50 28.73 -8.86
N ARG A 1089 -43.19 28.72 -7.73
CA ARG A 1089 -44.54 28.14 -7.60
C ARG A 1089 -45.57 28.87 -8.46
N THR A 1090 -45.69 30.18 -8.28
CA THR A 1090 -46.78 30.99 -8.84
C THR A 1090 -46.56 31.35 -10.31
N ASP A 1091 -45.38 31.85 -10.64
CA ASP A 1091 -45.05 32.42 -11.95
C ASP A 1091 -44.72 31.32 -12.98
N TYR A 1092 -44.41 30.09 -12.53
CA TYR A 1092 -43.96 29.03 -13.43
C TYR A 1092 -44.71 27.70 -13.24
N VAL A 1093 -44.68 27.09 -12.05
CA VAL A 1093 -45.24 25.74 -11.85
C VAL A 1093 -46.76 25.69 -12.06
N LEU A 1094 -47.51 26.64 -11.47
CA LEU A 1094 -48.98 26.70 -11.66
C LEU A 1094 -49.34 27.03 -13.12
N GLU A 1095 -48.59 27.93 -13.76
CA GLU A 1095 -48.82 28.26 -15.16
C GLU A 1095 -48.54 27.06 -16.09
N LEU A 1096 -47.48 26.30 -15.81
CA LEU A 1096 -47.17 25.09 -16.57
C LEU A 1096 -48.25 24.01 -16.41
N GLN A 1097 -48.84 23.85 -15.22
CA GLN A 1097 -49.95 22.92 -15.02
C GLN A 1097 -51.13 23.24 -15.94
N VAL A 1098 -51.48 24.53 -16.07
CA VAL A 1098 -52.55 24.98 -16.96
C VAL A 1098 -52.21 24.69 -18.43
N LYS A 1099 -50.96 24.94 -18.83
CA LYS A 1099 -50.48 24.67 -20.20
C LYS A 1099 -50.50 23.17 -20.51
N LEU A 1100 -50.04 22.32 -19.58
CA LEU A 1100 -50.06 20.86 -19.73
C LEU A 1100 -51.49 20.30 -19.78
N ASP A 1101 -52.43 20.81 -18.97
CA ASP A 1101 -53.85 20.40 -19.07
C ASP A 1101 -54.42 20.72 -20.47
N GLY A 1102 -54.05 21.87 -21.05
CA GLY A 1102 -54.38 22.22 -22.43
C GLY A 1102 -53.78 21.26 -23.47
N GLU A 1103 -52.51 20.88 -23.33
CA GLU A 1103 -51.84 19.91 -24.20
C GLU A 1103 -52.42 18.49 -24.07
N ILE A 1104 -52.79 18.07 -22.85
CA ILE A 1104 -53.47 16.80 -22.60
C ILE A 1104 -54.82 16.76 -23.34
N ALA A 1105 -55.60 17.84 -23.27
CA ALA A 1105 -56.87 17.94 -23.99
C ALA A 1105 -56.67 17.87 -25.52
N ARG A 1106 -55.64 18.54 -26.06
CA ARG A 1106 -55.29 18.47 -27.50
C ARG A 1106 -54.84 17.08 -27.91
N ALA A 1107 -53.95 16.45 -27.14
CA ALA A 1107 -53.46 15.10 -27.42
C ALA A 1107 -54.58 14.05 -27.37
N GLN A 1108 -55.54 14.20 -26.45
CA GLN A 1108 -56.74 13.36 -26.38
C GLN A 1108 -57.61 13.53 -27.64
N GLN A 1109 -57.88 14.77 -28.06
CA GLN A 1109 -58.63 15.05 -29.28
C GLN A 1109 -57.93 14.49 -30.53
N GLN A 1110 -56.61 14.57 -30.60
CA GLN A 1110 -55.83 13.99 -31.70
C GLN A 1110 -55.90 12.46 -31.72
N LEU A 1111 -55.88 11.81 -30.55
CA LEU A 1111 -56.03 10.36 -30.42
C LEU A 1111 -57.42 9.89 -30.91
N ASP A 1112 -58.47 10.63 -30.57
CA ASP A 1112 -59.86 10.30 -30.92
C ASP A 1112 -60.11 10.46 -32.44
N ASN A 1113 -59.44 11.42 -33.09
CA ASN A 1113 -59.64 11.75 -34.51
C ASN A 1113 -58.69 11.02 -35.49
N THR A 1114 -57.63 10.37 -35.00
CA THR A 1114 -56.62 9.72 -35.86
C THR A 1114 -57.04 8.31 -36.27
N THR A 1115 -56.95 7.96 -37.55
CA THR A 1115 -57.34 6.62 -38.08
C THR A 1115 -56.17 5.65 -38.31
N SER A 1116 -54.94 6.14 -38.46
CA SER A 1116 -53.73 5.31 -38.67
C SER A 1116 -53.25 4.65 -37.38
N SER A 1117 -52.87 3.37 -37.44
CA SER A 1117 -52.39 2.60 -36.28
C SER A 1117 -51.08 3.14 -35.69
N ALA A 1118 -50.15 3.60 -36.54
CA ALA A 1118 -48.88 4.19 -36.11
C ALA A 1118 -49.09 5.54 -35.39
N ALA A 1119 -49.98 6.38 -35.94
CA ALA A 1119 -50.29 7.68 -35.36
C ALA A 1119 -51.13 7.56 -34.07
N LYS A 1120 -52.04 6.58 -33.97
CA LYS A 1120 -52.71 6.25 -32.68
C LYS A 1120 -51.71 5.84 -31.60
N LYS A 1121 -50.71 5.01 -31.95
CA LYS A 1121 -49.66 4.58 -31.01
C LYS A 1121 -48.82 5.77 -30.53
N ALA A 1122 -48.41 6.67 -31.43
CA ALA A 1122 -47.66 7.87 -31.10
C ALA A 1122 -48.45 8.83 -30.19
N ALA A 1123 -49.71 9.12 -30.54
CA ALA A 1123 -50.61 9.96 -29.72
C ALA A 1123 -50.87 9.35 -28.33
N THR A 1124 -51.09 8.03 -28.24
CA THR A 1124 -51.25 7.33 -26.96
C THR A 1124 -50.02 7.48 -26.06
N ASN A 1125 -48.81 7.35 -26.65
CA ASN A 1125 -47.56 7.50 -25.90
C ASN A 1125 -47.36 8.93 -25.40
N ARG A 1126 -47.63 9.94 -26.24
CA ARG A 1126 -47.52 11.36 -25.85
C ARG A 1126 -48.53 11.73 -24.77
N LEU A 1127 -49.78 11.26 -24.87
CA LEU A 1127 -50.79 11.49 -23.84
C LEU A 1127 -50.37 10.89 -22.48
N LYS A 1128 -49.86 9.65 -22.48
CA LYS A 1128 -49.33 9.02 -21.25
C LYS A 1128 -48.15 9.79 -20.65
N GLU A 1129 -47.27 10.33 -21.50
CA GLU A 1129 -46.15 11.16 -21.08
C GLU A 1129 -46.63 12.45 -20.41
N LEU A 1130 -47.53 13.20 -21.07
CA LEU A 1130 -48.10 14.44 -20.55
C LEU A 1130 -48.87 14.22 -19.23
N GLN A 1131 -49.67 13.16 -19.13
CA GLN A 1131 -50.38 12.80 -17.89
C GLN A 1131 -49.40 12.47 -16.75
N ALA A 1132 -48.31 11.77 -17.05
CA ALA A 1132 -47.26 11.48 -16.06
C ALA A 1132 -46.53 12.75 -15.62
N GLN A 1133 -46.23 13.67 -16.55
CA GLN A 1133 -45.64 14.97 -16.25
C GLN A 1133 -46.57 15.81 -15.37
N GLN A 1134 -47.87 15.85 -15.68
CA GLN A 1134 -48.85 16.59 -14.90
C GLN A 1134 -49.01 16.06 -13.46
N LEU A 1135 -48.97 14.73 -13.29
CA LEU A 1135 -48.98 14.13 -11.95
C LEU A 1135 -47.73 14.50 -11.15
N GLU A 1136 -46.53 14.36 -11.75
CA GLU A 1136 -45.28 14.75 -11.10
C GLU A 1136 -45.27 16.24 -10.71
N LEU A 1137 -45.82 17.10 -11.58
CA LEU A 1137 -45.88 18.54 -11.34
C LEU A 1137 -46.82 18.91 -10.18
N ARG A 1138 -47.92 18.17 -9.98
CA ARG A 1138 -48.82 18.34 -8.82
C ARG A 1138 -48.13 17.94 -7.51
N ASP A 1139 -47.43 16.82 -7.49
CA ASP A 1139 -46.66 16.39 -6.32
C ASP A 1139 -45.55 17.39 -5.97
N TYR A 1140 -44.89 17.93 -7.01
CA TYR A 1140 -43.85 18.94 -6.85
C TYR A 1140 -44.41 20.28 -6.34
N GLN A 1141 -45.57 20.72 -6.85
CA GLN A 1141 -46.23 21.94 -6.38
C GLN A 1141 -46.54 21.88 -4.88
N ALA A 1142 -47.01 20.73 -4.37
CA ALA A 1142 -47.29 20.56 -2.94
C ALA A 1142 -46.02 20.69 -2.09
N LYS A 1143 -44.91 20.08 -2.53
CA LYS A 1143 -43.60 20.20 -1.85
C LYS A 1143 -43.08 21.64 -1.87
N LEU A 1144 -43.19 22.33 -3.02
CA LEU A 1144 -42.81 23.73 -3.15
C LEU A 1144 -43.62 24.64 -2.24
N GLN A 1145 -44.92 24.38 -2.10
CA GLN A 1145 -45.77 25.15 -1.19
C GLN A 1145 -45.27 25.09 0.24
N THR A 1146 -45.04 23.89 0.78
CA THR A 1146 -44.54 23.71 2.14
C THR A 1146 -43.21 24.43 2.37
N GLN A 1147 -42.29 24.41 1.40
CA GLN A 1147 -40.97 25.04 1.55
C GLN A 1147 -41.00 26.56 1.28
N ALA A 1148 -41.88 27.05 0.42
CA ALA A 1148 -42.06 28.48 0.19
C ALA A 1148 -42.58 29.18 1.47
N ASP A 1149 -43.49 28.54 2.21
CA ASP A 1149 -44.03 29.09 3.46
C ASP A 1149 -42.95 29.20 4.56
N ALA A 1150 -41.86 28.43 4.46
CA ALA A 1150 -40.74 28.48 5.40
C ALA A 1150 -39.81 29.70 5.20
N ARG A 1151 -39.94 30.46 4.10
CA ARG A 1151 -39.13 31.65 3.74
C ARG A 1151 -37.66 31.50 4.10
N ILE A 1152 -37.04 30.47 3.53
CA ILE A 1152 -35.66 30.07 3.80
C ILE A 1152 -34.69 31.21 3.43
N ASN A 1153 -34.09 31.90 4.42
CA ASN A 1153 -33.04 32.89 4.17
C ASN A 1153 -31.65 32.22 4.04
N LEU A 1154 -30.79 32.65 3.10
CA LEU A 1154 -29.45 32.07 2.87
C LEU A 1154 -28.33 33.03 3.30
N ASP A 1155 -27.27 32.47 3.87
CA ASP A 1155 -25.99 33.16 4.09
C ASP A 1155 -24.94 32.54 3.17
N LEU A 1156 -24.44 33.29 2.19
CA LEU A 1156 -23.44 32.79 1.23
C LEU A 1156 -22.19 32.26 1.94
N ASP A 1157 -21.77 32.88 3.05
CA ASP A 1157 -20.57 32.46 3.77
C ASP A 1157 -20.69 31.09 4.43
N ASP A 1158 -21.91 30.57 4.62
CA ASP A 1158 -22.11 29.18 5.06
C ASP A 1158 -21.70 28.17 3.99
N GLY A 1159 -21.51 28.62 2.74
CA GLY A 1159 -21.05 27.82 1.61
C GLY A 1159 -22.18 27.09 0.90
N VAL A 1160 -21.88 26.57 -0.30
CA VAL A 1160 -22.88 25.89 -1.13
C VAL A 1160 -23.35 24.60 -0.47
N ALA A 1161 -22.47 23.85 0.18
CA ALA A 1161 -22.84 22.57 0.78
C ALA A 1161 -23.98 22.70 1.80
N TYR A 1162 -23.88 23.63 2.75
CA TYR A 1162 -24.94 23.86 3.74
C TYR A 1162 -26.19 24.44 3.07
N ASN A 1163 -26.04 25.51 2.28
CA ASN A 1163 -27.19 26.21 1.70
C ASN A 1163 -28.00 25.32 0.72
N TYR A 1164 -27.33 24.49 -0.09
CA TYR A 1164 -28.00 23.60 -1.04
C TYR A 1164 -28.85 22.53 -0.34
N THR A 1165 -28.37 21.98 0.79
CA THR A 1165 -29.10 20.92 1.54
C THR A 1165 -30.43 21.40 2.12
N ARG A 1166 -30.61 22.72 2.28
CA ARG A 1166 -31.88 23.31 2.76
C ARG A 1166 -33.02 23.15 1.77
N PHE A 1167 -32.72 22.85 0.50
CA PHE A 1167 -33.70 22.61 -0.55
C PHE A 1167 -33.81 21.13 -0.93
N LYS A 1168 -33.38 20.22 -0.04
CA LYS A 1168 -33.46 18.77 -0.26
C LYS A 1168 -34.86 18.35 -0.74
N GLY A 1169 -34.89 17.62 -1.85
CA GLY A 1169 -36.13 17.16 -2.49
C GLY A 1169 -36.78 18.16 -3.44
N LEU A 1170 -36.23 19.37 -3.59
CA LEU A 1170 -36.65 20.36 -4.60
C LEU A 1170 -35.58 20.63 -5.67
N VAL A 1171 -34.30 20.55 -5.29
CA VAL A 1171 -33.16 20.73 -6.19
C VAL A 1171 -32.65 19.39 -6.72
N TYR A 1172 -31.90 19.46 -7.82
CA TYR A 1172 -31.30 18.30 -8.48
C TYR A 1172 -30.45 17.46 -7.51
N GLU A 1173 -30.64 16.15 -7.58
CA GLU A 1173 -29.83 15.13 -6.91
C GLU A 1173 -29.53 14.00 -7.92
N GLY A 1174 -28.27 13.59 -7.99
CA GLY A 1174 -27.76 12.65 -8.99
C GLY A 1174 -26.52 11.89 -8.52
N ALA A 1175 -25.96 11.05 -9.40
CA ALA A 1175 -24.75 10.31 -9.10
C ALA A 1175 -23.50 11.22 -8.98
N ASP A 1176 -23.53 12.33 -9.71
CA ASP A 1176 -22.55 13.41 -9.74
C ASP A 1176 -22.65 14.39 -8.56
N LEU A 1177 -23.85 14.57 -7.99
CA LEU A 1177 -24.10 15.37 -6.78
C LEU A 1177 -25.11 14.68 -5.85
N LYS A 1178 -24.60 14.02 -4.81
CA LYS A 1178 -25.41 13.36 -3.77
C LYS A 1178 -25.66 14.31 -2.62
N ILE A 1179 -26.91 14.42 -2.16
CA ILE A 1179 -27.25 15.28 -1.01
C ILE A 1179 -26.53 14.81 0.25
N ALA A 1180 -26.38 13.50 0.45
CA ALA A 1180 -25.68 12.94 1.62
C ALA A 1180 -24.21 13.40 1.74
N ASP A 1181 -23.51 13.59 0.61
CA ASP A 1181 -22.13 14.09 0.60
C ASP A 1181 -22.08 15.55 1.04
N LEU A 1182 -23.07 16.36 0.64
CA LEU A 1182 -23.20 17.76 1.07
C LEU A 1182 -23.64 17.87 2.53
N GLU A 1183 -24.56 17.04 2.99
CA GLU A 1183 -24.98 16.97 4.41
C GLU A 1183 -23.78 16.64 5.31
N LYS A 1184 -22.93 15.70 4.89
CA LYS A 1184 -21.68 15.38 5.59
C LYS A 1184 -20.74 16.59 5.64
N ALA A 1185 -20.57 17.30 4.52
CA ALA A 1185 -19.77 18.52 4.47
C ALA A 1185 -20.41 19.68 5.26
N ALA A 1186 -21.73 19.69 5.45
CA ALA A 1186 -22.47 20.71 6.17
C ALA A 1186 -22.58 20.45 7.69
N GLN A 1187 -22.19 19.25 8.13
CA GLN A 1187 -22.34 18.78 9.51
C GLN A 1187 -21.74 19.74 10.55
N TRP A 1188 -20.61 20.37 10.25
CA TRP A 1188 -19.96 21.32 11.16
C TRP A 1188 -20.88 22.50 11.51
N LYS A 1189 -21.73 22.96 10.58
CA LYS A 1189 -22.64 24.09 10.81
C LYS A 1189 -23.81 23.66 11.68
N LEU A 1190 -24.34 22.47 11.45
CA LEU A 1190 -25.41 21.89 12.27
C LEU A 1190 -24.96 21.67 13.71
N GLU A 1191 -23.70 21.26 13.91
CA GLU A 1191 -23.10 21.15 15.23
C GLU A 1191 -22.81 22.50 15.86
N PHE A 1192 -22.44 23.51 15.07
CA PHE A 1192 -22.21 24.88 15.56
C PHE A 1192 -23.50 25.61 15.98
N LEU A 1193 -24.62 25.30 15.33
CA LEU A 1193 -25.94 25.86 15.67
C LEU A 1193 -26.61 25.18 16.86
N LYS A 1194 -26.14 23.99 17.25
CA LYS A 1194 -26.59 23.27 18.46
C LYS A 1194 -25.78 23.73 19.66
#